data_AF-A0A1Y1V2B7-F1
#
_entry.id   AF-A0A1Y1V2B7-F1
#
_cell.length_a   1.000
_cell.length_b   1.000
_cell.length_c   1.000
_cell.angle_alpha   90.00
_cell.angle_beta   90.00
_cell.angle_gamma   90.00
#
_symmetry.space_group_name_H-M   'P 1'
#
loop_
_entity.id
_entity.type
_entity.pdbx_description
1 polymer ?
#
loop_
_entity_poly.entity_id
_entity_poly.type
_entity_poly.pdbx_seq_one_letter_code
_entity_poly.pdbx_strand_id
1 'polypeptide(L)'
;MSEYQKNLTLNNINIKDSKSNGPFIKLVGNKINFSLYNSKFYKILSYGSIIQNVSLKTNNSIFNTIFEANINSNKHNCGCIQFNYDINLHIFNSTFMKNKIKSDGGAICIKDIYDMGLNITSSVFDGNNAFNGGALFLKDAKDISMVNEENLRSITFNDNLFKNNEAENFGGAIYSEYSRMYTAISNNDQIIYNKAKYMGGGIYSPQNVNKCAFTNIENININNNTVNSYYNNYTSKPSYVLLTTVLSNNPVDLKSGDYFPLSFTLYDEFGKIIDDTTMYYSSLNLKITLKPNNEIQYEKPNIYLKGNVGSFVNGKCNLKNFQIYATPNNYTLEITIDGDDNINIDTRMNSIKVTINKCNDEQITIYDKKKSIFHCEKPICINDCSNNELKNNNVICKKASNDIYVNDKYQNYCECLSGWTGDNCQEKIYTDFKDINKRIKAMVYAILIILALYIMFITFYRNEGIISDFGIFKLLIFVFGLMTYFISNLFSTYMNYTGCSMHFFLRHVGISLIITIFYIIIDMNLELGIKPNNNNNSMNFEFSSDNENITSETSYENNYENKNVPNFNINVSKPINASSMKKIIQSSIKIEKSKYAEIISNNISDSNFRISKDDDIQLNEFIVKKIKKVRSLLVEAIFYNILVIICIFMIIILTYKKNITSKEENFKQNEDGSFYYKCKLNNSDLILNIIEFFIFFYILLKSNELNKYNNIFKCISYINYSIRIGILIGPIINVNEIVINIYKFNHYNSIFKIEIFIYIYIYILDNKLYNF
;
A
#
# COMPACT_ATOMS: atom_id res chain seq x y z
N MET A 1 -62.59 -34.41 43.56
CA MET A 1 -61.67 -34.55 44.72
C MET A 1 -61.04 -33.20 44.95
N SER A 2 -61.31 -32.55 46.08
CA SER A 2 -60.60 -31.33 46.47
C SER A 2 -59.12 -31.67 46.65
N GLU A 3 -58.25 -31.17 45.77
CA GLU A 3 -56.81 -31.37 45.92
C GLU A 3 -56.34 -30.72 47.22
N TYR A 4 -55.92 -31.54 48.18
CA TYR A 4 -55.36 -31.04 49.42
C TYR A 4 -54.01 -30.38 49.14
N GLN A 5 -53.97 -29.06 49.30
CA GLN A 5 -52.74 -28.28 49.29
C GLN A 5 -51.91 -28.66 50.53
N LYS A 6 -50.68 -29.10 50.32
CA LYS A 6 -49.74 -29.43 51.40
C LYS A 6 -48.71 -28.32 51.57
N ASN A 7 -48.31 -28.07 52.81
CA ASN A 7 -47.31 -27.05 53.15
C ASN A 7 -46.12 -27.72 53.86
N LEU A 8 -44.91 -27.38 53.45
CA LEU A 8 -43.68 -27.73 54.16
C LEU A 8 -42.81 -26.48 54.34
N THR A 9 -42.49 -26.14 55.58
CA THR A 9 -41.58 -25.04 55.91
C THR A 9 -40.39 -25.58 56.67
N LEU A 10 -39.20 -25.29 56.15
CA LEU A 10 -37.90 -25.62 56.73
C LEU A 10 -37.21 -24.30 57.09
N ASN A 11 -36.91 -24.07 58.36
CA ASN A 11 -36.30 -22.83 58.83
C ASN A 11 -35.13 -23.13 59.77
N ASN A 12 -34.02 -22.41 59.62
CA ASN A 12 -32.81 -22.56 60.43
C ASN A 12 -32.24 -24.00 60.42
N ILE A 13 -32.35 -24.71 59.28
CA ILE A 13 -31.83 -26.07 59.17
C ILE A 13 -30.36 -26.04 58.77
N ASN A 14 -29.55 -26.88 59.41
CA ASN A 14 -28.14 -27.07 59.07
C ASN A 14 -27.85 -28.55 58.81
N ILE A 15 -27.74 -28.93 57.55
CA ILE A 15 -27.41 -30.30 57.11
C ILE A 15 -25.99 -30.29 56.56
N LYS A 16 -25.10 -31.12 57.13
CA LYS A 16 -23.69 -31.20 56.74
C LYS A 16 -23.21 -32.65 56.62
N ASP A 17 -22.23 -32.87 55.75
CA ASP A 17 -21.45 -34.12 55.62
C ASP A 17 -22.33 -35.39 55.50
N SER A 18 -23.46 -35.27 54.82
CA SER A 18 -24.49 -36.30 54.76
C SER A 18 -24.45 -37.09 53.45
N LYS A 19 -24.98 -38.33 53.47
CA LYS A 19 -25.09 -39.19 52.28
C LYS A 19 -26.53 -39.68 52.08
N SER A 20 -27.00 -39.74 50.84
CA SER A 20 -28.30 -40.33 50.48
C SER A 20 -28.22 -41.17 49.21
N ASN A 21 -28.97 -42.28 49.16
CA ASN A 21 -29.09 -43.16 47.98
C ASN A 21 -30.11 -42.68 46.94
N GLY A 22 -30.74 -41.54 47.18
CA GLY A 22 -31.66 -40.86 46.28
C GLY A 22 -31.72 -39.38 46.66
N PRO A 23 -32.82 -38.68 46.35
CA PRO A 23 -32.98 -37.31 46.84
C PRO A 23 -32.90 -37.22 48.36
N PHE A 24 -32.35 -36.13 48.90
CA PHE A 24 -32.27 -35.94 50.35
C PHE A 24 -33.62 -35.51 50.93
N ILE A 25 -34.31 -34.60 50.25
CA ILE A 25 -35.69 -34.20 50.50
C ILE A 25 -36.46 -34.39 49.19
N LYS A 26 -37.53 -35.19 49.21
CA LYS A 26 -38.40 -35.40 48.06
C LYS A 26 -39.82 -34.94 48.35
N LEU A 27 -40.34 -34.02 47.54
CA LEU A 27 -41.68 -33.48 47.63
C LEU A 27 -42.55 -34.06 46.51
N VAL A 28 -43.66 -34.68 46.90
CA VAL A 28 -44.59 -35.36 45.99
C VAL A 28 -46.04 -35.00 46.36
N GLY A 29 -46.80 -34.53 45.39
CA GLY A 29 -48.22 -34.20 45.54
C GLY A 29 -48.75 -33.40 44.34
N ASN A 30 -50.03 -33.05 44.36
CA ASN A 30 -50.61 -32.24 43.27
C ASN A 30 -50.28 -30.76 43.45
N LYS A 31 -50.50 -30.22 44.66
CA LYS A 31 -50.19 -28.82 45.01
C LYS A 31 -49.38 -28.73 46.30
N ILE A 32 -48.16 -28.21 46.23
CA ILE A 32 -47.26 -28.04 47.39
C ILE A 32 -46.80 -26.59 47.53
N ASN A 33 -46.93 -26.04 48.73
CA ASN A 33 -46.18 -24.86 49.14
C ASN A 33 -44.91 -25.30 49.88
N PHE A 34 -43.75 -24.90 49.39
CA PHE A 34 -42.47 -25.23 49.99
C PHE A 34 -41.70 -23.95 50.35
N SER A 35 -41.30 -23.84 51.61
CA SER A 35 -40.55 -22.70 52.11
C SER A 35 -39.25 -23.16 52.77
N LEU A 36 -38.12 -22.57 52.37
CA LEU A 36 -36.80 -22.85 52.90
C LEU A 36 -36.10 -21.54 53.32
N TYR A 37 -35.88 -21.38 54.62
CA TYR A 37 -35.40 -20.15 55.22
C TYR A 37 -34.15 -20.35 56.06
N ASN A 38 -33.20 -19.43 55.95
CA ASN A 38 -32.05 -19.30 56.87
C ASN A 38 -31.29 -20.62 57.06
N SER A 39 -31.17 -21.43 56.00
CA SER A 39 -30.71 -22.81 56.10
C SER A 39 -29.36 -23.02 55.39
N LYS A 40 -28.61 -24.03 55.81
CA LYS A 40 -27.32 -24.42 55.23
C LYS A 40 -27.30 -25.90 54.87
N PHE A 41 -26.89 -26.20 53.63
CA PHE A 41 -26.68 -27.54 53.08
C PHE A 41 -25.24 -27.63 52.60
N TYR A 42 -24.41 -28.42 53.28
CA TYR A 42 -22.97 -28.45 53.09
C TYR A 42 -22.43 -29.87 52.89
N LYS A 43 -21.62 -30.10 51.85
CA LYS A 43 -20.96 -31.39 51.60
C LYS A 43 -21.91 -32.60 51.62
N ILE A 44 -23.10 -32.45 51.05
CA ILE A 44 -24.04 -33.56 50.90
C ILE A 44 -23.70 -34.34 49.63
N LEU A 45 -23.49 -35.65 49.75
CA LEU A 45 -23.35 -36.56 48.61
C LEU A 45 -24.65 -37.33 48.40
N SER A 46 -25.28 -37.14 47.25
CA SER A 46 -26.59 -37.69 46.96
C SER A 46 -26.58 -38.44 45.62
N TYR A 47 -27.34 -39.54 45.52
CA TYR A 47 -27.67 -40.21 44.26
C TYR A 47 -29.00 -39.70 43.66
N GLY A 48 -29.24 -38.40 43.83
CA GLY A 48 -30.33 -37.61 43.26
C GLY A 48 -30.18 -36.14 43.66
N SER A 49 -31.11 -35.28 43.26
CA SER A 49 -31.09 -33.88 43.71
C SER A 49 -31.23 -33.81 45.23
N ILE A 50 -30.55 -32.88 45.91
CA ILE A 50 -30.65 -32.72 47.36
C ILE A 50 -32.10 -32.41 47.73
N ILE A 51 -32.71 -31.47 47.01
CA ILE A 51 -34.14 -31.20 47.10
C ILE A 51 -34.74 -31.51 45.74
N GLN A 52 -35.68 -32.45 45.70
CA GLN A 52 -36.40 -32.81 44.49
C GLN A 52 -37.89 -32.57 44.71
N ASN A 53 -38.47 -31.67 43.93
CA ASN A 53 -39.91 -31.42 43.91
C ASN A 53 -40.50 -31.87 42.58
N VAL A 54 -41.28 -32.97 42.62
CA VAL A 54 -41.95 -33.55 41.45
C VAL A 54 -43.47 -33.33 41.49
N SER A 55 -43.91 -32.31 42.24
CA SER A 55 -45.33 -32.01 42.37
C SER A 55 -45.85 -31.25 41.15
N LEU A 56 -47.11 -31.46 40.76
CA LEU A 56 -47.68 -30.86 39.54
C LEU A 56 -47.74 -29.34 39.58
N LYS A 57 -48.07 -28.76 40.75
CA LYS A 57 -48.16 -27.32 41.00
C LYS A 57 -47.42 -26.97 42.28
N THR A 58 -46.52 -25.99 42.21
CA THR A 58 -45.69 -25.63 43.35
C THR A 58 -45.56 -24.13 43.56
N ASN A 59 -45.65 -23.70 44.82
CA ASN A 59 -45.28 -22.35 45.24
C ASN A 59 -44.10 -22.45 46.20
N ASN A 60 -42.93 -22.01 45.75
CA ASN A 60 -41.66 -22.26 46.42
C ASN A 60 -41.01 -20.94 46.81
N SER A 61 -40.48 -20.86 48.03
CA SER A 61 -39.75 -19.70 48.53
C SER A 61 -38.46 -20.17 49.19
N ILE A 62 -37.32 -19.72 48.67
CA ILE A 62 -35.98 -19.97 49.21
C ILE A 62 -35.39 -18.60 49.59
N PHE A 63 -35.14 -18.38 50.88
CA PHE A 63 -34.61 -17.10 51.35
C PHE A 63 -33.44 -17.32 52.30
N ASN A 64 -32.37 -16.54 52.11
CA ASN A 64 -31.18 -16.55 52.96
C ASN A 64 -30.62 -17.96 53.19
N THR A 65 -30.45 -18.74 52.12
CA THR A 65 -30.04 -20.14 52.20
C THR A 65 -28.73 -20.39 51.47
N ILE A 66 -27.90 -21.29 52.00
CA ILE A 66 -26.58 -21.64 51.46
C ILE A 66 -26.54 -23.12 51.04
N PHE A 67 -26.23 -23.38 49.77
CA PHE A 67 -25.89 -24.69 49.23
C PHE A 67 -24.42 -24.70 48.80
N GLU A 68 -23.57 -25.37 49.57
CA GLU A 68 -22.12 -25.34 49.37
C GLU A 68 -21.50 -26.75 49.27
N ALA A 69 -20.69 -26.96 48.23
CA ALA A 69 -19.87 -28.16 48.05
C ALA A 69 -20.68 -29.47 47.99
N ASN A 70 -21.93 -29.44 47.53
CA ASN A 70 -22.76 -30.63 47.43
C ASN A 70 -22.57 -31.37 46.11
N ILE A 71 -22.85 -32.67 46.09
CA ILE A 71 -22.66 -33.54 44.93
C ILE A 71 -23.93 -34.34 44.65
N ASN A 72 -24.45 -34.22 43.43
CA ASN A 72 -25.44 -35.15 42.88
C ASN A 72 -24.73 -36.07 41.87
N SER A 73 -24.55 -37.33 42.24
CA SER A 73 -23.85 -38.33 41.43
C SER A 73 -24.75 -39.04 40.42
N ASN A 74 -26.04 -38.70 40.35
CA ASN A 74 -26.98 -39.29 39.42
C ASN A 74 -26.88 -38.62 38.03
N LYS A 75 -26.84 -39.42 36.96
CA LYS A 75 -26.77 -38.93 35.58
C LYS A 75 -28.12 -38.52 34.99
N HIS A 76 -29.23 -38.92 35.61
CA HIS A 76 -30.60 -38.70 35.12
C HIS A 76 -31.38 -37.66 35.94
N ASN A 77 -31.01 -37.48 37.22
CA ASN A 77 -31.57 -36.42 38.06
C ASN A 77 -30.68 -35.19 38.00
N CYS A 78 -31.25 -34.08 37.56
CA CYS A 78 -30.57 -32.79 37.41
C CYS A 78 -30.67 -31.96 38.71
N GLY A 79 -29.87 -30.90 38.84
CA GLY A 79 -29.97 -29.96 39.97
C GLY A 79 -29.32 -30.45 41.26
N CYS A 80 -28.82 -29.50 42.06
CA CYS A 80 -28.84 -29.62 43.52
C CYS A 80 -30.28 -29.51 44.02
N ILE A 81 -31.04 -28.59 43.43
CA ILE A 81 -32.47 -28.43 43.62
C ILE A 81 -33.15 -28.69 42.27
N GLN A 82 -34.14 -29.58 42.25
CA GLN A 82 -34.91 -29.89 41.06
C GLN A 82 -36.39 -29.52 41.28
N PHE A 83 -36.96 -28.81 40.31
CA PHE A 83 -38.40 -28.56 40.20
C PHE A 83 -38.95 -29.07 38.86
N ASN A 84 -40.21 -29.48 38.86
CA ASN A 84 -40.93 -29.95 37.68
C ASN A 84 -42.28 -29.22 37.52
N TYR A 85 -42.82 -29.19 36.28
CA TYR A 85 -44.20 -28.79 35.97
C TYR A 85 -44.52 -27.30 36.24
N ASP A 86 -45.68 -27.00 36.83
CA ASP A 86 -46.13 -25.63 37.11
C ASP A 86 -45.47 -25.09 38.36
N ILE A 87 -44.67 -24.03 38.21
CA ILE A 87 -43.80 -23.54 39.28
C ILE A 87 -44.02 -22.05 39.50
N ASN A 88 -44.12 -21.65 40.76
CA ASN A 88 -43.89 -20.27 41.19
C ASN A 88 -42.73 -20.32 42.17
N LEU A 89 -41.54 -19.87 41.77
CA LEU A 89 -40.31 -20.01 42.54
C LEU A 89 -39.72 -18.64 42.84
N HIS A 90 -39.49 -18.38 44.13
CA HIS A 90 -38.90 -17.16 44.64
C HIS A 90 -37.59 -17.49 45.37
N ILE A 91 -36.47 -16.92 44.92
CA ILE A 91 -35.15 -17.11 45.50
C ILE A 91 -34.55 -15.75 45.84
N PHE A 92 -34.21 -15.56 47.10
CA PHE A 92 -33.74 -14.28 47.62
C PHE A 92 -32.51 -14.46 48.51
N ASN A 93 -31.52 -13.59 48.37
CA ASN A 93 -30.35 -13.51 49.25
C ASN A 93 -29.68 -14.88 49.49
N SER A 94 -29.67 -15.75 48.49
CA SER A 94 -29.22 -17.14 48.64
C SER A 94 -27.92 -17.39 47.87
N THR A 95 -27.12 -18.34 48.35
CA THR A 95 -25.80 -18.64 47.79
C THR A 95 -25.70 -20.11 47.41
N PHE A 96 -25.32 -20.38 46.17
CA PHE A 96 -25.07 -21.70 45.61
C PHE A 96 -23.63 -21.76 45.14
N MET A 97 -22.77 -22.50 45.83
CA MET A 97 -21.35 -22.52 45.51
C MET A 97 -20.72 -23.90 45.49
N LYS A 98 -19.83 -24.10 44.52
CA LYS A 98 -18.99 -25.31 44.40
C LYS A 98 -19.78 -26.61 44.36
N ASN A 99 -21.03 -26.57 43.90
CA ASN A 99 -21.85 -27.77 43.76
C ASN A 99 -21.45 -28.53 42.48
N LYS A 100 -21.49 -29.86 42.50
CA LYS A 100 -21.10 -30.71 41.37
C LYS A 100 -22.18 -31.72 41.04
N ILE A 101 -22.77 -31.60 39.86
CA ILE A 101 -23.90 -32.40 39.40
C ILE A 101 -23.46 -33.16 38.14
N LYS A 102 -23.72 -34.48 38.06
CA LYS A 102 -23.37 -35.27 36.86
C LYS A 102 -24.37 -35.13 35.71
N SER A 103 -25.51 -34.51 35.97
CA SER A 103 -26.56 -34.20 35.00
C SER A 103 -26.63 -32.67 34.83
N ASP A 104 -27.77 -32.12 34.41
CA ASP A 104 -27.92 -30.69 34.11
C ASP A 104 -28.17 -29.83 35.37
N GLY A 105 -27.90 -28.53 35.29
CA GLY A 105 -28.18 -27.54 36.34
C GLY A 105 -27.31 -27.71 37.57
N GLY A 106 -26.15 -27.05 37.65
CA GLY A 106 -25.21 -27.28 38.77
C GLY A 106 -25.70 -26.80 40.12
N ALA A 107 -26.64 -25.84 40.14
CA ALA A 107 -27.37 -25.43 41.33
C ALA A 107 -28.85 -25.81 41.22
N ILE A 108 -29.52 -25.33 40.17
CA ILE A 108 -30.97 -25.44 40.02
C ILE A 108 -31.29 -26.02 38.65
N CYS A 109 -32.15 -27.02 38.64
CA CYS A 109 -32.73 -27.57 37.43
C CYS A 109 -34.25 -27.44 37.48
N ILE A 110 -34.82 -26.88 36.42
CA ILE A 110 -36.26 -26.81 36.22
C ILE A 110 -36.58 -27.46 34.87
N LYS A 111 -37.35 -28.54 34.87
CA LYS A 111 -37.69 -29.27 33.65
C LYS A 111 -39.16 -29.64 33.58
N ASP A 112 -39.60 -30.04 32.41
CA ASP A 112 -41.00 -30.37 32.14
C ASP A 112 -41.93 -29.19 32.48
N ILE A 113 -41.49 -27.96 32.16
CA ILE A 113 -42.20 -26.72 32.49
C ILE A 113 -43.44 -26.56 31.60
N TYR A 114 -44.60 -26.30 32.19
CA TYR A 114 -45.81 -25.87 31.49
C TYR A 114 -46.09 -24.36 31.69
N ASP A 115 -45.96 -23.89 32.93
CA ASP A 115 -46.05 -22.50 33.36
C ASP A 115 -45.07 -22.21 34.50
N MET A 116 -44.28 -21.14 34.38
CA MET A 116 -43.26 -20.78 35.37
C MET A 116 -43.31 -19.29 35.71
N GLY A 117 -43.53 -19.01 36.99
CA GLY A 117 -43.14 -17.76 37.62
C GLY A 117 -41.81 -17.96 38.33
N LEU A 118 -40.81 -17.15 38.00
CA LEU A 118 -39.46 -17.30 38.54
C LEU A 118 -38.92 -15.94 38.94
N ASN A 119 -38.69 -15.73 40.24
CA ASN A 119 -38.05 -14.54 40.74
C ASN A 119 -36.76 -14.92 41.47
N ILE A 120 -35.61 -14.50 40.94
CA ILE A 120 -34.30 -14.68 41.57
C ILE A 120 -33.73 -13.29 41.82
N THR A 121 -33.50 -12.93 43.09
CA THR A 121 -32.99 -11.60 43.46
C THR A 121 -31.85 -11.71 44.46
N SER A 122 -30.82 -10.87 44.28
CA SER A 122 -29.68 -10.73 45.19
C SER A 122 -29.01 -12.06 45.56
N SER A 123 -28.94 -12.99 44.60
CA SER A 123 -28.43 -14.34 44.82
C SER A 123 -27.11 -14.59 44.08
N VAL A 124 -26.28 -15.48 44.64
CA VAL A 124 -24.92 -15.77 44.14
C VAL A 124 -24.81 -17.23 43.71
N PHE A 125 -24.34 -17.46 42.48
CA PHE A 125 -24.06 -18.76 41.89
C PHE A 125 -22.57 -18.82 41.51
N ASP A 126 -21.73 -19.45 42.34
CA ASP A 126 -20.26 -19.41 42.20
C ASP A 126 -19.60 -20.80 42.13
N GLY A 127 -18.92 -21.09 41.03
CA GLY A 127 -18.11 -22.32 40.94
C GLY A 127 -18.92 -23.61 40.85
N ASN A 128 -20.18 -23.56 40.42
CA ASN A 128 -21.00 -24.76 40.25
C ASN A 128 -20.64 -25.47 38.93
N ASN A 129 -20.77 -26.80 38.91
CA ASN A 129 -20.40 -27.64 37.77
C ASN A 129 -21.53 -28.63 37.42
N ALA A 130 -21.89 -28.71 36.13
CA ALA A 130 -22.91 -29.61 35.59
C ALA A 130 -22.62 -30.07 34.15
N PHE A 131 -23.46 -30.95 33.61
CA PHE A 131 -23.40 -31.37 32.21
C PHE A 131 -23.81 -30.23 31.25
N ASN A 132 -25.00 -29.66 31.46
CA ASN A 132 -25.44 -28.39 30.85
C ASN A 132 -25.91 -27.42 31.93
N GLY A 133 -25.72 -26.12 31.74
CA GLY A 133 -26.20 -25.11 32.68
C GLY A 133 -25.43 -25.20 34.00
N GLY A 134 -24.19 -24.72 34.03
CA GLY A 134 -23.31 -24.88 35.20
C GLY A 134 -23.92 -24.34 36.49
N ALA A 135 -24.84 -23.36 36.43
CA ALA A 135 -25.69 -22.97 37.56
C ALA A 135 -27.16 -23.34 37.35
N LEU A 136 -27.77 -22.89 36.24
CA LEU A 136 -29.21 -22.97 36.00
C LEU A 136 -29.50 -23.71 34.69
N PHE A 137 -30.44 -24.66 34.75
CA PHE A 137 -30.97 -25.36 33.59
C PHE A 137 -32.50 -25.26 33.55
N LEU A 138 -33.04 -24.83 32.41
CA LEU A 138 -34.47 -24.63 32.18
C LEU A 138 -34.93 -25.40 30.93
N LYS A 139 -36.00 -26.19 31.02
CA LYS A 139 -36.52 -26.96 29.89
C LYS A 139 -38.03 -27.13 29.92
N ASP A 140 -38.65 -26.83 28.78
CA ASP A 140 -40.08 -27.06 28.52
C ASP A 140 -40.51 -28.52 28.62
N ALA A 141 -41.80 -28.73 28.90
CA ALA A 141 -42.45 -30.02 28.67
C ALA A 141 -42.57 -30.33 27.16
N LYS A 142 -42.66 -31.62 26.79
CA LYS A 142 -42.73 -32.04 25.38
C LYS A 142 -43.99 -31.57 24.65
N ASP A 143 -45.11 -31.42 25.37
CA ASP A 143 -46.44 -31.14 24.80
C ASP A 143 -46.99 -29.78 25.26
N ILE A 144 -46.27 -28.68 24.97
CA ILE A 144 -46.80 -27.33 25.22
C ILE A 144 -47.71 -26.94 24.04
N SER A 145 -48.95 -27.43 24.07
CA SER A 145 -50.02 -26.84 23.25
C SER A 145 -50.32 -25.43 23.80
N MET A 146 -50.20 -24.42 22.95
CA MET A 146 -50.52 -22.99 23.15
C MET A 146 -51.21 -22.67 24.49
N VAL A 147 -50.43 -22.37 25.54
CA VAL A 147 -50.95 -21.71 26.73
C VAL A 147 -51.24 -20.26 26.34
N ASN A 148 -52.44 -19.76 26.67
CA ASN A 148 -52.82 -18.37 26.41
C ASN A 148 -51.77 -17.39 26.95
N GLU A 149 -51.23 -16.55 26.06
CA GLU A 149 -50.19 -15.56 26.40
C GLU A 149 -50.66 -14.49 27.40
N GLU A 150 -51.96 -14.31 27.59
CA GLU A 150 -52.54 -13.29 28.48
C GLU A 150 -52.31 -13.55 29.98
N ASN A 151 -51.95 -14.77 30.39
CA ASN A 151 -51.81 -15.15 31.80
C ASN A 151 -50.39 -15.61 32.19
N LEU A 152 -49.37 -15.13 31.48
CA LEU A 152 -47.98 -15.52 31.75
C LEU A 152 -47.51 -14.98 33.09
N ARG A 153 -46.99 -15.88 33.94
CA ARG A 153 -46.30 -15.48 35.17
C ARG A 153 -45.00 -14.76 34.83
N SER A 154 -44.65 -13.79 35.66
CA SER A 154 -43.42 -13.02 35.47
C SER A 154 -42.17 -13.85 35.76
N ILE A 155 -41.12 -13.57 34.99
CA ILE A 155 -39.78 -14.07 35.22
C ILE A 155 -38.89 -12.85 35.47
N THR A 156 -38.23 -12.80 36.62
CA THR A 156 -37.42 -11.67 37.05
C THR A 156 -36.10 -12.12 37.64
N PHE A 157 -35.03 -11.50 37.16
CA PHE A 157 -33.67 -11.61 37.70
C PHE A 157 -33.24 -10.20 38.11
N ASN A 158 -32.85 -10.00 39.37
CA ASN A 158 -32.34 -8.71 39.84
C ASN A 158 -31.12 -8.89 40.74
N ASP A 159 -30.06 -8.13 40.49
CA ASP A 159 -28.87 -8.06 41.35
C ASP A 159 -28.21 -9.43 41.63
N ASN A 160 -28.25 -10.35 40.66
CA ASN A 160 -27.65 -11.68 40.82
C ASN A 160 -26.23 -11.75 40.24
N LEU A 161 -25.44 -12.67 40.79
CA LEU A 161 -24.07 -12.92 40.35
C LEU A 161 -23.87 -14.39 39.99
N PHE A 162 -23.65 -14.66 38.70
CA PHE A 162 -23.25 -15.96 38.16
C PHE A 162 -21.78 -15.91 37.78
N LYS A 163 -20.91 -16.53 38.57
CA LYS A 163 -19.47 -16.51 38.31
C LYS A 163 -18.79 -17.86 38.42
N ASN A 164 -17.75 -18.07 37.61
CA ASN A 164 -16.90 -19.27 37.63
C ASN A 164 -17.65 -20.60 37.49
N ASN A 165 -18.89 -20.62 37.00
CA ASN A 165 -19.64 -21.85 36.80
C ASN A 165 -19.13 -22.56 35.55
N GLU A 166 -19.23 -23.89 35.53
CA GLU A 166 -18.68 -24.74 34.49
C GLU A 166 -19.72 -25.73 33.97
N ALA A 167 -19.82 -25.87 32.64
CA ALA A 167 -20.63 -26.89 31.99
C ALA A 167 -19.76 -27.82 31.14
N GLU A 168 -19.96 -29.13 31.25
CA GLU A 168 -19.26 -30.13 30.43
C GLU A 168 -19.62 -30.03 28.94
N ASN A 169 -20.78 -29.46 28.60
CA ASN A 169 -21.23 -29.26 27.23
C ASN A 169 -21.57 -27.79 26.94
N PHE A 170 -22.71 -27.32 27.45
CA PHE A 170 -23.32 -26.06 27.02
C PHE A 170 -23.80 -25.19 28.19
N GLY A 171 -23.69 -23.87 28.04
CA GLY A 171 -24.28 -22.92 28.99
C GLY A 171 -23.53 -22.92 30.33
N GLY A 172 -22.34 -22.32 30.38
CA GLY A 172 -21.50 -22.39 31.58
C GLY A 172 -22.16 -21.82 32.83
N ALA A 173 -23.01 -20.79 32.70
CA ALA A 173 -23.91 -20.37 33.78
C ALA A 173 -25.33 -20.87 33.56
N ILE A 174 -25.94 -20.51 32.43
CA ILE A 174 -27.37 -20.73 32.17
C ILE A 174 -27.54 -21.50 30.86
N TYR A 175 -28.31 -22.58 30.92
CA TYR A 175 -28.83 -23.29 29.75
C TYR A 175 -30.35 -23.20 29.76
N SER A 176 -30.95 -22.69 28.67
CA SER A 176 -32.40 -22.51 28.60
C SER A 176 -32.99 -23.00 27.28
N GLU A 177 -33.77 -24.08 27.36
CA GLU A 177 -34.72 -24.54 26.34
C GLU A 177 -36.15 -24.06 26.61
N TYR A 178 -36.34 -23.16 27.59
CA TYR A 178 -37.67 -22.69 27.98
C TYR A 178 -38.19 -21.63 27.01
N SER A 179 -39.26 -21.94 26.28
CA SER A 179 -39.83 -21.12 25.19
C SER A 179 -40.46 -19.79 25.60
N ARG A 180 -40.41 -19.43 26.88
CA ARG A 180 -40.88 -18.12 27.36
C ARG A 180 -39.83 -17.36 28.16
N MET A 181 -38.56 -17.71 28.01
CA MET A 181 -37.48 -16.98 28.65
C MET A 181 -37.38 -15.52 28.16
N TYR A 182 -37.90 -15.20 26.98
CA TYR A 182 -37.97 -13.84 26.45
C TYR A 182 -38.79 -12.89 27.34
N THR A 183 -39.73 -13.39 28.13
CA THR A 183 -40.48 -12.56 29.10
C THR A 183 -39.66 -12.20 30.34
N ALA A 184 -38.46 -12.76 30.48
CA ALA A 184 -37.58 -12.49 31.62
C ALA A 184 -37.10 -11.04 31.62
N ILE A 185 -37.36 -10.36 32.73
CA ILE A 185 -36.82 -9.03 33.03
C ILE A 185 -35.56 -9.24 33.86
N SER A 186 -34.44 -8.66 33.43
CA SER A 186 -33.16 -8.74 34.12
C SER A 186 -32.62 -7.33 34.39
N ASN A 187 -32.24 -7.06 35.65
CA ASN A 187 -31.67 -5.78 36.07
C ASN A 187 -30.42 -6.00 36.94
N ASN A 188 -29.31 -5.38 36.54
CA ASN A 188 -28.04 -5.39 37.29
C ASN A 188 -27.51 -6.81 37.60
N ASP A 189 -27.81 -7.78 36.73
CA ASP A 189 -27.27 -9.12 36.84
C ASP A 189 -25.88 -9.21 36.18
N GLN A 190 -25.01 -10.04 36.76
CA GLN A 190 -23.64 -10.27 36.27
C GLN A 190 -23.43 -11.75 35.95
N ILE A 191 -22.97 -12.05 34.72
CA ILE A 191 -22.63 -13.40 34.27
C ILE A 191 -21.20 -13.38 33.76
N ILE A 192 -20.26 -13.74 34.64
CA ILE A 192 -18.83 -13.48 34.42
C ILE A 192 -17.94 -14.70 34.66
N TYR A 193 -16.91 -14.88 33.85
CA TYR A 193 -15.89 -15.95 34.04
C TYR A 193 -16.45 -17.38 34.06
N ASN A 194 -17.62 -17.62 33.48
CA ASN A 194 -18.19 -18.96 33.35
C ASN A 194 -17.57 -19.69 32.15
N LYS A 195 -17.63 -21.02 32.16
CA LYS A 195 -16.98 -21.88 31.17
C LYS A 195 -17.93 -22.96 30.65
N ALA A 196 -17.89 -23.20 29.34
CA ALA A 196 -18.54 -24.36 28.73
C ALA A 196 -17.53 -25.08 27.83
N LYS A 197 -17.71 -26.38 27.59
CA LYS A 197 -16.82 -27.11 26.70
C LYS A 197 -17.07 -26.82 25.22
N TYR A 198 -18.33 -26.85 24.79
CA TYR A 198 -18.71 -26.76 23.38
C TYR A 198 -19.22 -25.38 23.00
N MET A 199 -20.23 -24.84 23.70
CA MET A 199 -20.83 -23.54 23.35
C MET A 199 -21.48 -22.82 24.54
N GLY A 200 -21.56 -21.48 24.45
CA GLY A 200 -22.27 -20.63 25.40
C GLY A 200 -21.60 -20.63 26.77
N GLY A 201 -20.39 -20.06 26.85
CA GLY A 201 -19.62 -19.99 28.09
C GLY A 201 -20.40 -19.34 29.23
N GLY A 202 -21.21 -18.31 28.95
CA GLY A 202 -22.16 -17.73 29.90
C GLY A 202 -23.54 -18.33 29.74
N ILE A 203 -24.24 -17.94 28.67
CA ILE A 203 -25.61 -18.39 28.38
C ILE A 203 -25.63 -19.23 27.10
N TYR A 204 -26.39 -20.33 27.12
CA TYR A 204 -26.72 -21.07 25.91
C TYR A 204 -28.23 -21.24 25.77
N SER A 205 -28.75 -20.86 24.61
CA SER A 205 -30.17 -21.01 24.27
C SER A 205 -30.25 -21.71 22.93
N PRO A 206 -30.58 -23.01 22.88
CA PRO A 206 -30.33 -23.79 21.69
C PRO A 206 -31.26 -23.40 20.52
N GLN A 207 -32.51 -23.03 20.76
CA GLN A 207 -33.52 -22.89 19.71
C GLN A 207 -34.46 -21.74 20.01
N ASN A 208 -34.97 -21.06 18.98
CA ASN A 208 -35.91 -19.95 19.11
C ASN A 208 -35.43 -18.91 20.14
N VAL A 209 -34.24 -18.35 19.99
CA VAL A 209 -33.62 -17.32 20.84
C VAL A 209 -34.58 -16.17 21.16
N ASN A 210 -35.39 -15.74 20.18
CA ASN A 210 -36.45 -14.72 20.39
C ASN A 210 -37.49 -15.11 21.46
N LYS A 211 -37.50 -16.38 21.85
CA LYS A 211 -38.38 -17.00 22.85
C LYS A 211 -37.61 -17.60 24.03
N CYS A 212 -36.46 -18.21 23.78
CA CYS A 212 -35.70 -19.00 24.74
C CYS A 212 -34.52 -18.27 25.38
N ALA A 213 -34.21 -17.05 24.94
CA ALA A 213 -33.20 -16.17 25.53
C ALA A 213 -33.84 -14.92 26.16
N PHE A 214 -33.05 -14.17 26.93
CA PHE A 214 -33.47 -12.89 27.50
C PHE A 214 -33.70 -11.84 26.41
N THR A 215 -34.83 -11.15 26.42
CA THR A 215 -35.09 -10.04 25.48
C THR A 215 -34.15 -8.86 25.73
N ASN A 216 -33.86 -8.57 27.01
CA ASN A 216 -32.98 -7.49 27.42
C ASN A 216 -31.58 -7.99 27.79
N ILE A 217 -31.00 -8.88 26.97
CA ILE A 217 -29.67 -9.45 27.24
C ILE A 217 -28.57 -8.38 27.34
N GLU A 218 -28.80 -7.22 26.71
CA GLU A 218 -27.92 -6.05 26.76
C GLU A 218 -27.86 -5.39 28.15
N ASN A 219 -28.89 -5.55 28.98
CA ASN A 219 -28.92 -5.02 30.35
C ASN A 219 -28.15 -5.91 31.34
N ILE A 220 -27.71 -7.09 30.89
CA ILE A 220 -26.95 -8.06 31.68
C ILE A 220 -25.47 -7.84 31.43
N ASN A 221 -24.67 -7.73 32.48
CA ASN A 221 -23.23 -7.69 32.33
C ASN A 221 -22.69 -9.12 32.08
N ILE A 222 -22.64 -9.52 30.81
CA ILE A 222 -22.14 -10.83 30.38
C ILE A 222 -20.73 -10.66 29.79
N ASN A 223 -19.69 -10.96 30.57
CA ASN A 223 -18.32 -10.75 30.14
C ASN A 223 -17.36 -11.87 30.55
N ASN A 224 -16.24 -11.99 29.84
CA ASN A 224 -15.15 -12.92 30.16
C ASN A 224 -15.55 -14.40 30.32
N ASN A 225 -16.67 -14.82 29.72
CA ASN A 225 -17.04 -16.23 29.71
C ASN A 225 -16.37 -16.94 28.54
N THR A 226 -16.01 -18.21 28.70
CA THR A 226 -15.16 -18.91 27.73
C THR A 226 -15.67 -20.28 27.30
N VAL A 227 -15.29 -20.66 26.09
CA VAL A 227 -15.41 -22.00 25.51
C VAL A 227 -14.03 -22.42 25.05
N ASN A 228 -13.47 -23.50 25.62
CA ASN A 228 -12.12 -24.00 25.29
C ASN A 228 -11.04 -22.89 25.24
N SER A 229 -11.07 -21.95 26.18
CA SER A 229 -10.24 -20.73 26.28
C SER A 229 -10.58 -19.55 25.34
N TYR A 230 -11.57 -19.65 24.47
CA TYR A 230 -12.06 -18.55 23.62
C TYR A 230 -13.23 -17.82 24.27
N TYR A 231 -13.34 -16.51 24.09
CA TYR A 231 -14.48 -15.75 24.63
C TYR A 231 -15.78 -16.12 23.92
N ASN A 232 -16.77 -16.58 24.68
CA ASN A 232 -18.11 -16.91 24.20
C ASN A 232 -19.12 -16.61 25.32
N ASN A 233 -19.59 -15.37 25.34
CA ASN A 233 -20.51 -14.88 26.39
C ASN A 233 -21.90 -15.54 26.29
N TYR A 234 -22.43 -15.64 25.07
CA TYR A 234 -23.70 -16.28 24.79
C TYR A 234 -23.78 -16.68 23.32
N THR A 235 -24.47 -17.79 23.04
CA THR A 235 -24.66 -18.33 21.68
C THR A 235 -25.85 -19.31 21.66
N SER A 236 -26.25 -19.75 20.46
CA SER A 236 -27.29 -20.76 20.23
C SER A 236 -26.79 -21.92 19.38
N LYS A 237 -27.68 -22.84 18.99
CA LYS A 237 -27.40 -23.78 17.90
C LYS A 237 -27.14 -23.00 16.59
N PRO A 238 -26.40 -23.59 15.63
CA PRO A 238 -26.37 -23.09 14.27
C PRO A 238 -27.79 -22.93 13.71
N SER A 239 -28.04 -21.79 13.06
CA SER A 239 -29.37 -21.37 12.60
C SER A 239 -29.43 -21.16 11.09
N TYR A 240 -28.44 -20.49 10.51
CA TYR A 240 -28.46 -20.20 9.09
C TYR A 240 -27.06 -20.08 8.48
N VAL A 241 -26.98 -20.22 7.16
CA VAL A 241 -25.76 -20.06 6.38
C VAL A 241 -25.88 -18.90 5.40
N LEU A 242 -24.80 -18.13 5.24
CA LEU A 242 -24.65 -17.08 4.23
C LEU A 242 -23.52 -17.41 3.26
N LEU A 243 -23.71 -17.02 2.00
CA LEU A 243 -22.63 -16.97 1.02
C LEU A 243 -21.73 -15.76 1.31
N THR A 244 -20.44 -15.99 1.49
CA THR A 244 -19.43 -14.93 1.71
C THR A 244 -18.65 -14.58 0.46
N THR A 245 -18.63 -15.44 -0.55
CA THR A 245 -18.03 -15.12 -1.85
C THR A 245 -18.80 -13.97 -2.51
N VAL A 246 -18.08 -12.90 -2.85
CA VAL A 246 -18.63 -11.80 -3.65
C VAL A 246 -18.68 -12.25 -5.11
N LEU A 247 -19.89 -12.34 -5.66
CA LEU A 247 -20.11 -12.66 -7.07
C LEU A 247 -20.12 -11.35 -7.87
N SER A 248 -19.28 -11.26 -8.91
CA SER A 248 -19.20 -10.05 -9.75
C SER A 248 -20.47 -9.83 -10.58
N ASN A 249 -21.08 -10.92 -11.04
CA ASN A 249 -22.29 -10.93 -11.88
C ASN A 249 -23.29 -11.97 -11.36
N ASN A 250 -24.58 -11.80 -11.66
CA ASN A 250 -25.61 -12.81 -11.44
C ASN A 250 -26.63 -12.72 -12.61
N PRO A 251 -26.58 -13.63 -13.61
CA PRO A 251 -25.87 -14.91 -13.60
C PRO A 251 -24.34 -14.79 -13.72
N VAL A 252 -23.63 -15.76 -13.17
CA VAL A 252 -22.17 -15.92 -13.35
C VAL A 252 -21.91 -16.72 -14.63
N ASP A 253 -21.13 -16.16 -15.54
CA ASP A 253 -20.70 -16.84 -16.76
C ASP A 253 -19.55 -17.80 -16.46
N LEU A 254 -19.76 -19.09 -16.73
CA LEU A 254 -18.78 -20.15 -16.54
C LEU A 254 -18.70 -21.01 -17.80
N LYS A 255 -17.62 -21.76 -17.95
CA LYS A 255 -17.54 -22.87 -18.91
C LYS A 255 -17.57 -24.20 -18.19
N SER A 256 -17.98 -25.24 -18.91
CA SER A 256 -17.98 -26.57 -18.36
C SER A 256 -16.56 -27.01 -17.99
N GLY A 257 -16.35 -27.39 -16.73
CA GLY A 257 -15.06 -27.74 -16.13
C GLY A 257 -14.34 -26.59 -15.40
N ASP A 258 -14.83 -25.36 -15.48
CA ASP A 258 -14.22 -24.23 -14.77
C ASP A 258 -14.29 -24.38 -13.25
N TYR A 259 -13.28 -23.84 -12.56
CA TYR A 259 -13.29 -23.70 -11.11
C TYR A 259 -14.20 -22.54 -10.69
N PHE A 260 -15.12 -22.83 -9.79
CA PHE A 260 -16.05 -21.84 -9.23
C PHE A 260 -15.97 -21.85 -7.70
N PRO A 261 -14.92 -21.26 -7.11
CA PRO A 261 -14.69 -21.34 -5.68
C PRO A 261 -15.77 -20.57 -4.90
N LEU A 262 -16.46 -21.26 -3.99
CA LEU A 262 -17.49 -20.70 -3.12
C LEU A 262 -17.09 -20.82 -1.64
N SER A 263 -17.51 -19.86 -0.83
CA SER A 263 -17.22 -19.80 0.61
C SER A 263 -18.47 -19.43 1.37
N PHE A 264 -18.78 -20.21 2.40
CA PHE A 264 -19.99 -20.10 3.21
C PHE A 264 -19.63 -19.92 4.68
N THR A 265 -20.43 -19.14 5.40
CA THR A 265 -20.28 -18.93 6.85
C THR A 265 -21.57 -19.32 7.58
N LEU A 266 -21.41 -20.04 8.68
CA LEU A 266 -22.45 -20.55 9.55
C LEU A 266 -22.68 -19.59 10.72
N TYR A 267 -23.94 -19.23 10.93
CA TYR A 267 -24.38 -18.29 11.96
C TYR A 267 -25.34 -18.93 12.93
N ASP A 268 -25.31 -18.45 14.17
CA ASP A 268 -26.28 -18.76 15.21
C ASP A 268 -27.51 -17.84 15.13
N GLU A 269 -28.53 -18.07 15.96
CA GLU A 269 -29.76 -17.27 15.98
C GLU A 269 -29.54 -15.84 16.52
N PHE A 270 -28.42 -15.59 17.22
CA PHE A 270 -27.99 -14.25 17.63
C PHE A 270 -27.25 -13.49 16.50
N GLY A 271 -27.09 -14.12 15.33
CA GLY A 271 -26.35 -13.55 14.20
C GLY A 271 -24.83 -13.53 14.40
N LYS A 272 -24.31 -14.33 15.33
CA LYS A 272 -22.87 -14.51 15.53
C LYS A 272 -22.36 -15.66 14.68
N ILE A 273 -21.11 -15.55 14.22
CA ILE A 273 -20.44 -16.65 13.53
C ILE A 273 -20.19 -17.77 14.53
N ILE A 274 -20.53 -19.01 14.15
CA ILE A 274 -20.26 -20.20 14.95
C ILE A 274 -18.76 -20.48 14.94
N ASP A 275 -18.08 -20.22 16.05
CA ASP A 275 -16.66 -20.57 16.22
C ASP A 275 -16.52 -21.94 16.89
N ASP A 276 -16.64 -23.00 16.09
CA ASP A 276 -16.59 -24.38 16.55
C ASP A 276 -15.16 -24.92 16.67
N THR A 277 -14.39 -24.34 17.60
CA THR A 277 -13.02 -24.77 17.90
C THR A 277 -12.92 -26.21 18.40
N THR A 278 -14.03 -26.77 18.88
CA THR A 278 -14.14 -28.16 19.33
C THR A 278 -14.50 -29.15 18.23
N MET A 279 -14.80 -28.68 17.02
CA MET A 279 -15.28 -29.50 15.89
C MET A 279 -16.60 -30.25 16.19
N TYR A 280 -17.42 -29.77 17.13
CA TYR A 280 -18.71 -30.37 17.48
C TYR A 280 -19.70 -30.40 16.30
N TYR A 281 -19.70 -29.36 15.46
CA TYR A 281 -20.52 -29.21 14.25
C TYR A 281 -19.75 -29.50 12.96
N SER A 282 -18.56 -30.10 13.05
CA SER A 282 -17.76 -30.46 11.87
C SER A 282 -18.39 -31.54 10.98
N SER A 283 -19.40 -32.26 11.50
CA SER A 283 -20.21 -33.23 10.76
C SER A 283 -21.22 -32.58 9.82
N LEU A 284 -21.51 -31.28 9.97
CA LEU A 284 -22.39 -30.55 9.07
C LEU A 284 -21.75 -30.42 7.70
N ASN A 285 -22.40 -30.99 6.69
CA ASN A 285 -21.96 -30.97 5.31
C ASN A 285 -22.86 -30.04 4.50
N LEU A 286 -22.25 -29.07 3.84
CA LEU A 286 -22.91 -28.29 2.79
C LEU A 286 -22.77 -29.04 1.48
N LYS A 287 -23.88 -29.21 0.77
CA LYS A 287 -23.94 -29.84 -0.55
C LYS A 287 -24.60 -28.91 -1.54
N ILE A 288 -23.95 -28.74 -2.68
CA ILE A 288 -24.46 -27.95 -3.80
C ILE A 288 -24.99 -28.91 -4.87
N THR A 289 -26.20 -28.63 -5.33
CA THR A 289 -26.83 -29.27 -6.50
C THR A 289 -27.15 -28.22 -7.56
N LEU A 290 -27.27 -28.65 -8.81
CA LEU A 290 -27.52 -27.77 -9.95
C LEU A 290 -28.89 -28.13 -10.55
N LYS A 291 -29.78 -27.14 -10.70
CA LYS A 291 -31.07 -27.30 -11.37
C LYS A 291 -31.14 -26.47 -12.65
N PRO A 292 -31.60 -27.03 -13.78
CA PRO A 292 -31.85 -26.26 -14.99
C PRO A 292 -33.04 -25.31 -14.79
N ASN A 293 -32.97 -24.10 -15.33
CA ASN A 293 -34.05 -23.10 -15.16
C ASN A 293 -35.29 -23.39 -16.02
N ASN A 294 -35.19 -24.26 -17.04
CA ASN A 294 -36.31 -24.60 -17.92
C ASN A 294 -36.87 -25.97 -17.55
N GLU A 295 -38.06 -26.00 -16.95
CA GLU A 295 -38.75 -27.22 -16.52
C GLU A 295 -39.30 -28.09 -17.67
N ILE A 296 -39.32 -27.58 -18.92
CA ILE A 296 -40.04 -28.20 -20.05
C ILE A 296 -39.12 -29.12 -20.90
N GLN A 297 -37.87 -29.34 -20.52
CA GLN A 297 -37.02 -30.30 -21.24
C GLN A 297 -37.32 -31.74 -20.81
N TYR A 298 -37.90 -32.52 -21.74
CA TYR A 298 -38.16 -33.95 -21.58
C TYR A 298 -36.88 -34.80 -21.36
N GLU A 299 -35.71 -34.25 -21.69
CA GLU A 299 -34.41 -34.87 -21.42
C GLU A 299 -33.73 -34.16 -20.26
N LYS A 300 -33.46 -34.89 -19.17
CA LYS A 300 -32.67 -34.38 -18.05
C LYS A 300 -31.27 -34.05 -18.55
N PRO A 301 -30.79 -32.80 -18.42
CA PRO A 301 -29.44 -32.45 -18.84
C PRO A 301 -28.43 -33.29 -18.04
N ASN A 302 -27.39 -33.77 -18.73
CA ASN A 302 -26.31 -34.47 -18.06
C ASN A 302 -25.50 -33.45 -17.24
N ILE A 303 -25.53 -33.61 -15.93
CA ILE A 303 -24.88 -32.73 -14.96
C ILE A 303 -23.91 -33.57 -14.13
N TYR A 304 -22.70 -33.08 -13.95
CA TYR A 304 -21.71 -33.65 -13.06
C TYR A 304 -21.02 -32.52 -12.28
N LEU A 305 -20.97 -32.65 -10.96
CA LEU A 305 -20.33 -31.66 -10.08
C LEU A 305 -19.15 -32.32 -9.37
N LYS A 306 -18.05 -31.57 -9.19
CA LYS A 306 -16.87 -32.02 -8.45
C LYS A 306 -16.56 -31.00 -7.37
N GLY A 307 -16.24 -31.46 -6.15
CA GLY A 307 -15.96 -30.56 -5.02
C GLY A 307 -17.17 -29.75 -4.56
N ASN A 308 -18.38 -30.25 -4.80
CA ASN A 308 -19.65 -29.61 -4.45
C ASN A 308 -20.15 -29.93 -3.03
N VAL A 309 -19.37 -30.71 -2.27
CA VAL A 309 -19.65 -31.04 -0.87
C VAL A 309 -18.48 -30.53 -0.03
N GLY A 310 -18.77 -29.88 1.10
CA GLY A 310 -17.76 -29.44 2.04
C GLY A 310 -18.30 -29.35 3.47
N SER A 311 -17.45 -29.58 4.45
CA SER A 311 -17.80 -29.47 5.87
C SER A 311 -17.49 -28.07 6.42
N PHE A 312 -18.17 -27.70 7.49
CA PHE A 312 -17.86 -26.47 8.23
C PHE A 312 -16.70 -26.71 9.20
N VAL A 313 -15.66 -25.89 9.10
CA VAL A 313 -14.54 -25.83 10.05
C VAL A 313 -14.51 -24.44 10.65
N ASN A 314 -14.67 -24.32 11.98
CA ASN A 314 -14.83 -23.04 12.69
C ASN A 314 -15.88 -22.14 12.02
N GLY A 315 -17.03 -22.73 11.70
CA GLY A 315 -18.16 -22.05 11.06
C GLY A 315 -17.95 -21.65 9.60
N LYS A 316 -16.88 -22.10 8.94
CA LYS A 316 -16.61 -21.77 7.52
C LYS A 316 -16.53 -23.02 6.66
N CYS A 317 -17.18 -23.00 5.51
CA CYS A 317 -17.09 -24.04 4.48
C CYS A 317 -16.54 -23.44 3.19
N ASN A 318 -15.38 -23.92 2.73
CA ASN A 318 -14.67 -23.38 1.56
C ASN A 318 -14.56 -24.44 0.45
N LEU A 319 -15.33 -24.27 -0.61
CA LEU A 319 -15.32 -25.16 -1.78
C LEU A 319 -14.32 -24.68 -2.83
N LYS A 320 -13.02 -24.71 -2.49
CA LYS A 320 -11.94 -24.19 -3.36
C LYS A 320 -11.83 -24.92 -4.71
N ASN A 321 -12.21 -26.20 -4.72
CA ASN A 321 -12.10 -27.08 -5.88
C ASN A 321 -13.46 -27.37 -6.53
N PHE A 322 -14.48 -26.53 -6.28
CA PHE A 322 -15.79 -26.71 -6.87
C PHE A 322 -15.71 -26.48 -8.39
N GLN A 323 -16.16 -27.46 -9.17
CA GLN A 323 -16.23 -27.42 -10.63
C GLN A 323 -17.58 -27.92 -11.12
N ILE A 324 -18.09 -27.26 -12.16
CA ILE A 324 -19.39 -27.56 -12.77
C ILE A 324 -19.15 -28.14 -14.17
N TYR A 325 -19.62 -29.36 -14.40
CA TYR A 325 -19.61 -30.00 -15.71
C TYR A 325 -21.05 -30.16 -16.19
N ALA A 326 -21.45 -29.36 -17.17
CA ALA A 326 -22.82 -29.35 -17.70
C ALA A 326 -22.85 -28.86 -19.14
N THR A 327 -23.92 -29.19 -19.86
CA THR A 327 -24.18 -28.66 -21.21
C THR A 327 -24.47 -27.14 -21.16
N PRO A 328 -24.26 -26.39 -22.26
CA PRO A 328 -24.55 -24.97 -22.28
C PRO A 328 -26.02 -24.67 -22.01
N ASN A 329 -26.29 -24.01 -20.88
CA ASN A 329 -27.63 -23.61 -20.46
C ASN A 329 -27.52 -22.67 -19.25
N ASN A 330 -28.67 -22.13 -18.83
CA ASN A 330 -28.83 -21.41 -17.59
C ASN A 330 -29.27 -22.36 -16.47
N TYR A 331 -28.55 -22.32 -15.36
CA TYR A 331 -28.79 -23.15 -14.19
C TYR A 331 -28.90 -22.29 -12.94
N THR A 332 -29.51 -22.88 -11.92
CA THR A 332 -29.53 -22.36 -10.55
C THR A 332 -28.84 -23.36 -9.62
N LEU A 333 -27.94 -22.87 -8.79
CA LEU A 333 -27.36 -23.67 -7.71
C LEU A 333 -28.32 -23.68 -6.52
N GLU A 334 -28.63 -24.88 -6.06
CA GLU A 334 -29.34 -25.12 -4.81
C GLU A 334 -28.38 -25.67 -3.77
N ILE A 335 -28.51 -25.16 -2.56
CA ILE A 335 -27.64 -25.49 -1.44
C ILE A 335 -28.48 -26.22 -0.42
N THR A 336 -28.04 -27.42 -0.05
CA THR A 336 -28.61 -28.19 1.04
C THR A 336 -27.55 -28.36 2.12
N ILE A 337 -27.99 -28.44 3.37
CA ILE A 337 -27.11 -28.72 4.49
C ILE A 337 -27.56 -30.05 5.07
N ASP A 338 -26.70 -31.05 4.92
CA ASP A 338 -26.90 -32.39 5.43
C ASP A 338 -26.19 -32.46 6.80
N GLY A 339 -26.92 -32.81 7.85
CA GLY A 339 -26.43 -32.88 9.22
C GLY A 339 -27.23 -33.86 10.08
N ASP A 340 -26.94 -33.95 11.38
CA ASP A 340 -27.75 -34.74 12.30
C ASP A 340 -29.24 -34.34 12.22
N ASP A 341 -30.14 -35.33 12.23
CA ASP A 341 -31.58 -35.25 11.92
C ASP A 341 -32.41 -34.18 12.68
N ASN A 342 -31.81 -33.47 13.64
CA ASN A 342 -32.48 -32.52 14.54
C ASN A 342 -32.07 -31.04 14.34
N ILE A 343 -31.23 -30.71 13.36
CA ILE A 343 -30.79 -29.33 13.12
C ILE A 343 -31.35 -28.84 11.77
N ASN A 344 -32.36 -27.98 11.84
CA ASN A 344 -32.85 -27.26 10.67
C ASN A 344 -32.04 -25.96 10.49
N ILE A 345 -31.24 -25.88 9.42
CA ILE A 345 -30.38 -24.73 9.13
C ILE A 345 -30.90 -24.03 7.87
N ASP A 346 -31.27 -22.77 8.02
CA ASP A 346 -31.84 -21.96 6.94
C ASP A 346 -30.75 -21.46 5.99
N THR A 347 -31.03 -21.44 4.68
CA THR A 347 -30.10 -20.92 3.67
C THR A 347 -30.55 -19.52 3.28
N ARG A 348 -30.02 -18.49 3.96
CA ARG A 348 -30.41 -17.08 3.76
C ARG A 348 -29.60 -16.42 2.65
N MET A 349 -29.67 -16.97 1.45
CA MET A 349 -28.98 -16.40 0.30
C MET A 349 -29.85 -16.46 -0.94
N ASN A 350 -29.64 -15.49 -1.83
CA ASN A 350 -30.28 -15.52 -3.14
C ASN A 350 -29.79 -16.73 -3.92
N SER A 351 -30.67 -17.28 -4.75
CA SER A 351 -30.30 -18.33 -5.68
C SER A 351 -29.15 -17.87 -6.58
N ILE A 352 -28.09 -18.67 -6.64
CA ILE A 352 -26.92 -18.38 -7.46
C ILE A 352 -27.23 -18.88 -8.86
N LYS A 353 -27.41 -17.97 -9.82
CA LYS A 353 -27.64 -18.33 -11.22
C LYS A 353 -26.29 -18.42 -11.92
N VAL A 354 -26.10 -19.48 -12.70
CA VAL A 354 -24.89 -19.69 -13.50
C VAL A 354 -25.28 -19.95 -14.95
N THR A 355 -24.56 -19.33 -15.87
CA THR A 355 -24.68 -19.55 -17.31
C THR A 355 -23.49 -20.38 -17.75
N ILE A 356 -23.73 -21.61 -18.22
CA ILE A 356 -22.68 -22.43 -18.79
C ILE A 356 -22.58 -22.11 -20.28
N ASN A 357 -21.44 -21.57 -20.68
CA ASN A 357 -21.15 -21.18 -22.06
C ASN A 357 -20.40 -22.30 -22.81
N LYS A 358 -20.41 -22.21 -24.15
CA LYS A 358 -19.56 -23.05 -25.01
C LYS A 358 -18.08 -22.74 -24.78
N CYS A 359 -17.21 -23.68 -25.14
CA CYS A 359 -15.76 -23.44 -25.13
C CYS A 359 -15.40 -22.34 -26.14
N ASN A 360 -14.39 -21.52 -25.81
CA ASN A 360 -13.88 -20.53 -26.76
C ASN A 360 -13.16 -21.24 -27.92
N ASP A 361 -13.01 -20.54 -29.05
CA ASP A 361 -12.25 -21.02 -30.20
C ASP A 361 -10.80 -21.39 -29.86
N GLU A 362 -10.21 -20.79 -28.83
CA GLU A 362 -8.85 -21.10 -28.38
C GLU A 362 -8.76 -22.34 -27.46
N GLN A 363 -9.89 -22.85 -26.99
CA GLN A 363 -9.95 -24.00 -26.07
C GLN A 363 -10.36 -25.27 -26.81
N ILE A 364 -9.97 -26.40 -26.24
CA ILE A 364 -10.35 -27.73 -26.73
C ILE A 364 -11.61 -28.18 -26.00
N THR A 365 -12.61 -28.59 -26.78
CA THR A 365 -13.82 -29.24 -26.27
C THR A 365 -13.53 -30.74 -26.13
N ILE A 366 -13.53 -31.25 -24.89
CA ILE A 366 -13.30 -32.67 -24.61
C ILE A 366 -14.62 -33.32 -24.24
N TYR A 367 -15.01 -34.39 -24.95
CA TYR A 367 -16.25 -35.12 -24.70
C TYR A 367 -16.00 -36.38 -23.85
N ASP A 368 -16.63 -36.47 -22.68
CA ASP A 368 -16.70 -37.70 -21.90
C ASP A 368 -17.79 -38.61 -22.49
N LYS A 369 -17.36 -39.62 -23.26
CA LYS A 369 -18.25 -40.60 -23.92
C LYS A 369 -19.20 -41.32 -22.95
N LYS A 370 -18.84 -41.48 -21.68
CA LYS A 370 -19.67 -42.21 -20.71
C LYS A 370 -20.80 -41.35 -20.14
N LYS A 371 -20.58 -40.04 -20.03
CA LYS A 371 -21.51 -39.11 -19.39
C LYS A 371 -22.24 -38.21 -20.38
N SER A 372 -21.83 -38.19 -21.65
CA SER A 372 -22.35 -37.26 -22.67
C SER A 372 -22.29 -35.80 -22.20
N ILE A 373 -21.20 -35.43 -21.53
CA ILE A 373 -20.87 -34.07 -21.09
C ILE A 373 -19.54 -33.70 -21.73
N PHE A 374 -19.37 -32.43 -22.09
CA PHE A 374 -18.07 -31.91 -22.48
C PHE A 374 -17.51 -30.97 -21.43
N HIS A 375 -16.19 -30.78 -21.42
CA HIS A 375 -15.53 -29.72 -20.68
C HIS A 375 -14.48 -29.03 -21.54
N CYS A 376 -14.14 -27.80 -21.15
CA CYS A 376 -13.20 -26.97 -21.87
C CYS A 376 -11.84 -27.07 -21.22
N GLU A 377 -10.84 -27.53 -21.97
CA GLU A 377 -9.44 -27.49 -21.54
C GLU A 377 -8.64 -26.53 -22.41
N LYS A 378 -7.57 -26.00 -21.84
CA LYS A 378 -6.54 -25.31 -22.64
C LYS A 378 -5.71 -26.39 -23.36
N PRO A 379 -5.31 -26.16 -24.63
CA PRO A 379 -4.47 -27.10 -25.35
C PRO A 379 -3.17 -27.38 -24.58
N ILE A 380 -2.82 -28.66 -24.44
CA ILE A 380 -1.53 -29.10 -23.89
C ILE A 380 -0.59 -29.23 -25.09
N CYS A 381 0.57 -28.58 -25.07
CA CYS A 381 1.60 -28.76 -26.10
C CYS A 381 2.73 -29.66 -25.58
N ILE A 382 3.55 -30.23 -26.48
CA ILE A 382 4.78 -30.93 -26.09
C ILE A 382 5.61 -30.00 -25.21
N ASN A 383 6.22 -30.61 -24.20
CA ASN A 383 7.11 -30.01 -23.23
C ASN A 383 8.00 -28.88 -23.79
N ASP A 384 8.51 -28.94 -25.02
CA ASP A 384 9.36 -27.86 -25.57
C ASP A 384 8.67 -26.49 -25.72
N CYS A 385 7.34 -26.42 -25.65
CA CYS A 385 6.60 -25.16 -25.63
C CYS A 385 6.29 -24.64 -24.21
N SER A 386 6.62 -25.40 -23.16
CA SER A 386 6.28 -25.05 -21.77
C SER A 386 7.29 -25.52 -20.70
N ASN A 387 8.38 -26.22 -21.06
CA ASN A 387 9.30 -26.87 -20.11
C ASN A 387 10.49 -26.01 -19.67
N ASN A 388 10.46 -24.71 -19.94
CA ASN A 388 11.23 -23.82 -19.09
C ASN A 388 10.26 -23.25 -18.06
N GLU A 389 10.48 -23.56 -16.78
CA GLU A 389 9.75 -23.08 -15.59
C GLU A 389 9.76 -21.53 -15.43
N LEU A 390 10.09 -20.81 -16.48
CA LEU A 390 9.87 -19.38 -16.64
C LEU A 390 8.67 -19.21 -17.56
N LYS A 391 7.57 -18.71 -16.99
CA LYS A 391 6.38 -18.16 -17.67
C LYS A 391 6.76 -17.11 -18.72
N ASN A 392 7.40 -17.53 -19.79
CA ASN A 392 7.74 -16.66 -20.89
C ASN A 392 6.52 -16.70 -21.80
N ASN A 393 5.72 -15.64 -21.72
CA ASN A 393 4.56 -15.35 -22.55
C ASN A 393 4.95 -15.17 -24.03
N ASN A 394 5.88 -15.95 -24.57
CA ASN A 394 6.48 -15.75 -25.88
C ASN A 394 5.94 -16.76 -26.90
N VAL A 395 5.18 -17.75 -26.44
CA VAL A 395 4.63 -18.85 -27.21
C VAL A 395 3.18 -19.04 -26.82
N ILE A 396 2.29 -19.12 -27.81
CA ILE A 396 0.91 -19.56 -27.60
C ILE A 396 0.78 -20.98 -28.15
N CYS A 397 0.29 -21.88 -27.31
CA CYS A 397 -0.12 -23.22 -27.72
C CYS A 397 -1.48 -23.11 -28.44
N LYS A 398 -1.52 -23.43 -29.72
CA LYS A 398 -2.75 -23.45 -30.52
C LYS A 398 -3.18 -24.90 -30.77
N LYS A 399 -4.50 -25.11 -30.76
CA LYS A 399 -5.09 -26.41 -31.07
C LYS A 399 -5.05 -26.67 -32.58
N ALA A 400 -4.76 -27.90 -33.00
CA ALA A 400 -4.75 -28.26 -34.42
C ALA A 400 -6.14 -28.57 -34.99
N SER A 401 -7.10 -28.96 -34.15
CA SER A 401 -8.49 -29.21 -34.56
C SER A 401 -9.48 -28.87 -33.43
N ASN A 402 -10.76 -28.69 -33.77
CA ASN A 402 -11.77 -28.18 -32.83
C ASN A 402 -12.31 -29.22 -31.83
N ASP A 403 -12.32 -30.50 -32.19
CA ASP A 403 -12.97 -31.56 -31.42
C ASP A 403 -12.08 -32.81 -31.30
N ILE A 404 -11.59 -33.09 -30.09
CA ILE A 404 -10.80 -34.29 -29.79
C ILE A 404 -11.22 -34.89 -28.44
N TYR A 405 -11.19 -36.23 -28.36
CA TYR A 405 -11.53 -36.96 -27.12
C TYR A 405 -10.41 -36.92 -26.06
N VAL A 406 -9.20 -36.53 -26.46
CA VAL A 406 -8.01 -36.46 -25.60
C VAL A 406 -7.25 -35.21 -26.01
N ASN A 407 -6.87 -34.39 -25.04
CA ASN A 407 -5.98 -33.25 -25.23
C ASN A 407 -4.53 -33.72 -25.48
N ASP A 408 -4.28 -34.23 -26.68
CA ASP A 408 -3.00 -34.84 -27.04
C ASP A 408 -1.95 -33.76 -27.37
N LYS A 409 -0.87 -33.78 -26.59
CA LYS A 409 0.27 -32.88 -26.74
C LYS A 409 0.92 -32.92 -28.12
N TYR A 410 0.88 -34.07 -28.81
CA TYR A 410 1.52 -34.23 -30.11
C TYR A 410 0.71 -33.66 -31.28
N GLN A 411 -0.55 -33.29 -31.06
CA GLN A 411 -1.41 -32.72 -32.10
C GLN A 411 -1.42 -31.20 -32.07
N ASN A 412 -1.25 -30.57 -30.90
CA ASN A 412 -1.23 -29.12 -30.77
C ASN A 412 0.13 -28.54 -31.22
N TYR A 413 0.13 -27.32 -31.77
CA TYR A 413 1.35 -26.68 -32.27
C TYR A 413 1.60 -25.33 -31.59
N CYS A 414 2.84 -24.85 -31.68
CA CYS A 414 3.31 -23.69 -30.96
C CYS A 414 3.58 -22.54 -31.92
N GLU A 415 3.02 -21.38 -31.61
CA GLU A 415 3.20 -20.17 -32.40
C GLU A 415 3.95 -19.13 -31.57
N CYS A 416 5.07 -18.65 -32.08
CA CYS A 416 5.81 -17.56 -31.44
C CYS A 416 4.97 -16.28 -31.48
N LEU A 417 4.93 -15.56 -30.36
CA LEU A 417 4.42 -14.20 -30.38
C LEU A 417 5.33 -13.31 -31.23
N SER A 418 4.72 -12.29 -31.85
CA SER A 418 5.45 -11.24 -32.58
C SER A 418 6.66 -10.78 -31.77
N GLY A 419 7.84 -10.73 -32.41
CA GLY A 419 9.10 -10.33 -31.75
C GLY A 419 10.06 -11.46 -31.37
N TRP A 420 9.60 -12.70 -31.42
CA TRP A 420 10.40 -13.89 -31.10
C TRP A 420 10.60 -14.78 -32.33
N THR A 421 11.77 -15.39 -32.45
CA THR A 421 12.15 -16.32 -33.53
C THR A 421 12.89 -17.53 -32.98
N GLY A 422 13.19 -18.47 -33.88
CA GLY A 422 13.85 -19.74 -33.56
C GLY A 422 12.83 -20.85 -33.28
N ASP A 423 13.30 -22.10 -33.37
CA ASP A 423 12.43 -23.28 -33.31
C ASP A 423 11.63 -23.41 -32.00
N ASN A 424 12.11 -22.80 -30.90
CA ASN A 424 11.44 -22.73 -29.61
C ASN A 424 11.15 -21.28 -29.15
N CYS A 425 11.10 -20.32 -30.09
CA CYS A 425 10.85 -18.91 -29.81
C CYS A 425 11.79 -18.29 -28.77
N GLN A 426 13.05 -18.74 -28.73
CA GLN A 426 14.05 -18.32 -27.76
C GLN A 426 14.84 -17.06 -28.18
N GLU A 427 14.83 -16.72 -29.46
CA GLU A 427 15.62 -15.62 -30.01
C GLU A 427 14.78 -14.35 -30.09
N LYS A 428 15.30 -13.25 -29.56
CA LYS A 428 14.67 -11.93 -29.64
C LYS A 428 15.06 -11.24 -30.93
N ILE A 429 14.09 -10.71 -31.66
CA ILE A 429 14.34 -9.78 -32.77
C ILE A 429 14.61 -8.40 -32.16
N TYR A 430 15.84 -7.91 -32.23
CA TYR A 430 16.18 -6.55 -31.76
C TYR A 430 15.92 -5.49 -32.83
N THR A 431 15.50 -4.30 -32.41
CA THR A 431 15.33 -3.14 -33.31
C THR A 431 16.68 -2.74 -33.92
N ASP A 432 16.73 -2.59 -35.26
CA ASP A 432 17.95 -2.16 -35.94
C ASP A 432 18.11 -0.62 -35.91
N PHE A 433 19.11 -0.13 -35.17
CA PHE A 433 19.43 1.30 -35.08
C PHE A 433 20.58 1.74 -35.99
N LYS A 434 21.07 0.88 -36.90
CA LYS A 434 22.29 1.13 -37.68
C LYS A 434 22.22 2.41 -38.51
N ASP A 435 21.12 2.64 -39.21
CA ASP A 435 20.93 3.81 -40.08
C ASP A 435 20.83 5.12 -39.28
N ILE A 436 20.10 5.09 -38.16
CA ILE A 436 19.96 6.25 -37.26
C ILE A 436 21.31 6.59 -36.63
N ASN A 437 22.03 5.59 -36.13
CA ASN A 437 23.35 5.77 -35.53
C ASN A 437 24.35 6.41 -36.51
N LYS A 438 24.33 5.97 -37.78
CA LYS A 438 25.19 6.55 -38.82
C LYS A 438 24.92 8.03 -39.03
N ARG A 439 23.65 8.45 -39.06
CA ARG A 439 23.25 9.86 -39.22
C ARG A 439 23.65 10.71 -38.00
N ILE A 440 23.39 10.23 -36.79
CA ILE A 440 23.75 10.93 -35.54
C ILE A 440 25.26 11.14 -35.46
N LYS A 441 26.07 10.11 -35.74
CA LYS A 441 27.53 10.22 -35.72
C LYS A 441 28.04 11.28 -36.69
N ALA A 442 27.53 11.29 -37.92
CA ALA A 442 27.92 12.28 -38.92
C ALA A 442 27.66 13.72 -38.44
N MET A 443 26.46 13.98 -37.88
CA MET A 443 26.10 15.30 -37.32
C MET A 443 26.99 15.69 -36.13
N VAL A 444 27.21 14.78 -35.19
CA VAL A 444 28.04 15.05 -34.00
C VAL A 444 29.48 15.36 -34.39
N TYR A 445 30.09 14.61 -35.31
CA TYR A 445 31.45 14.88 -35.76
C TYR A 445 31.59 16.24 -36.45
N ALA A 446 30.62 16.64 -37.27
CA ALA A 446 30.62 17.97 -37.90
C ALA A 446 30.64 19.09 -36.85
N ILE A 447 29.85 18.96 -35.78
CA ILE A 447 29.78 19.96 -34.70
C ILE A 447 31.05 19.97 -33.86
N LEU A 448 31.61 18.80 -33.53
CA LEU A 448 32.85 18.72 -32.77
C LEU A 448 34.02 19.38 -33.52
N ILE A 449 34.06 19.27 -34.85
CA ILE A 449 35.04 19.99 -35.68
C ILE A 449 34.86 21.51 -35.55
N ILE A 450 33.62 22.01 -35.63
CA ILE A 450 33.33 23.45 -35.46
C ILE A 450 33.78 23.95 -34.07
N LEU A 451 33.48 23.18 -33.02
CA LEU A 451 33.89 23.53 -31.65
C LEU A 451 35.41 23.49 -31.47
N ALA A 452 36.10 22.53 -32.10
CA ALA A 452 37.56 22.46 -32.06
C ALA A 452 38.22 23.66 -32.76
N LEU A 453 37.71 24.06 -33.93
CA LEU A 453 38.16 25.28 -34.62
C LEU A 453 37.93 26.53 -33.77
N TYR A 454 36.83 26.57 -33.02
CA TYR A 454 36.56 27.68 -32.11
C TYR A 454 37.49 27.73 -30.90
N ILE A 455 37.87 26.58 -30.33
CA ILE A 455 38.91 26.54 -29.29
C ILE A 455 40.22 27.10 -29.83
N MET A 456 40.61 26.72 -31.05
CA MET A 456 41.79 27.29 -31.72
C MET A 456 41.66 28.81 -31.89
N PHE A 457 40.50 29.30 -32.34
CA PHE A 457 40.22 30.73 -32.48
C PHE A 457 40.36 31.48 -31.14
N ILE A 458 39.69 31.02 -30.08
CA ILE A 458 39.78 31.64 -28.73
C ILE A 458 41.23 31.67 -28.24
N THR A 459 41.97 30.58 -28.48
CA THR A 459 43.35 30.46 -28.02
C THR A 459 44.29 31.40 -28.78
N PHE A 460 44.08 31.57 -30.09
CA PHE A 460 44.88 32.45 -30.93
C PHE A 460 44.61 33.93 -30.63
N TYR A 461 43.35 34.32 -30.51
CA TYR A 461 42.92 35.71 -30.25
C TYR A 461 42.79 36.05 -28.76
N ARG A 462 43.49 35.33 -27.88
CA ARG A 462 43.35 35.47 -26.42
C ARG A 462 43.64 36.87 -25.87
N ASN A 463 44.42 37.67 -26.58
CA ASN A 463 44.83 39.02 -26.17
C ASN A 463 43.83 40.10 -26.61
N GLU A 464 42.88 39.77 -27.49
CA GLU A 464 41.85 40.72 -27.91
C GLU A 464 40.97 41.11 -26.72
N GLY A 465 40.67 42.41 -26.61
CA GLY A 465 40.02 42.99 -25.42
C GLY A 465 38.77 42.20 -25.01
N ILE A 466 37.96 41.79 -25.98
CA ILE A 466 36.73 41.03 -25.74
C ILE A 466 36.98 39.66 -25.09
N ILE A 467 37.98 38.91 -25.54
CA ILE A 467 38.30 37.57 -24.99
C ILE A 467 38.98 37.73 -23.63
N SER A 468 39.85 38.73 -23.50
CA SER A 468 40.49 39.10 -22.24
C SER A 468 39.46 39.50 -21.17
N ASP A 469 38.48 40.34 -21.53
CA ASP A 469 37.44 40.87 -20.63
C ASP A 469 36.48 39.79 -20.13
N PHE A 470 36.06 38.90 -21.02
CA PHE A 470 35.20 37.78 -20.62
C PHE A 470 35.96 36.74 -19.80
N GLY A 471 37.24 36.53 -20.14
CA GLY A 471 38.14 35.58 -19.53
C GLY A 471 38.22 34.27 -20.32
N ILE A 472 39.41 33.98 -20.85
CA ILE A 472 39.70 32.80 -21.68
C ILE A 472 39.26 31.48 -21.02
N PHE A 473 39.51 31.30 -19.72
CA PHE A 473 39.16 30.08 -19.01
C PHE A 473 37.65 29.83 -18.96
N LYS A 474 36.84 30.89 -18.82
CA LYS A 474 35.38 30.74 -18.82
C LYS A 474 34.86 30.28 -20.17
N LEU A 475 35.41 30.83 -21.25
CA LEU A 475 35.08 30.43 -22.63
C LEU A 475 35.51 28.98 -22.90
N LEU A 476 36.73 28.59 -22.51
CA LEU A 476 37.20 27.22 -22.69
C LEU A 476 36.35 26.20 -21.92
N ILE A 477 35.97 26.50 -20.67
CA ILE A 477 35.09 25.63 -19.87
C ILE A 477 33.70 25.51 -20.51
N PHE A 478 33.14 26.63 -21.01
CA PHE A 478 31.86 26.62 -21.71
C PHE A 478 31.88 25.74 -22.96
N VAL A 479 32.92 25.89 -23.80
CA VAL A 479 33.08 25.08 -25.02
C VAL A 479 33.34 23.62 -24.70
N PHE A 480 34.11 23.34 -23.64
CA PHE A 480 34.32 21.98 -23.15
C PHE A 480 33.01 21.33 -22.68
N GLY A 481 32.14 22.08 -21.99
CA GLY A 481 30.79 21.65 -21.63
C GLY A 481 29.95 21.29 -22.86
N LEU A 482 29.97 22.13 -23.89
CA LEU A 482 29.30 21.86 -25.17
C LEU A 482 29.84 20.61 -25.86
N MET A 483 31.17 20.45 -25.96
CA MET A 483 31.77 19.25 -26.54
C MET A 483 31.37 17.99 -25.78
N THR A 484 31.39 18.04 -24.44
CA THR A 484 31.00 16.91 -23.59
C THR A 484 29.54 16.52 -23.82
N TYR A 485 28.64 17.51 -23.93
CA TYR A 485 27.25 17.28 -24.28
C TYR A 485 27.09 16.65 -25.67
N PHE A 486 27.78 17.13 -26.71
CA PHE A 486 27.66 16.54 -28.05
C PHE A 486 28.28 15.15 -28.14
N ILE A 487 29.40 14.87 -27.46
CA ILE A 487 29.99 13.54 -27.39
C ILE A 487 29.00 12.54 -26.77
N SER A 488 28.19 12.98 -25.79
CA SER A 488 27.14 12.12 -25.21
C SER A 488 26.20 11.53 -26.27
N ASN A 489 25.90 12.26 -27.36
CA ASN A 489 24.98 11.83 -28.40
C ASN A 489 25.53 10.66 -29.25
N LEU A 490 26.85 10.42 -29.24
CA LEU A 490 27.45 9.23 -29.87
C LEU A 490 26.99 7.94 -29.19
N PHE A 491 26.51 8.02 -27.95
CA PHE A 491 26.01 6.90 -27.15
C PHE A 491 24.48 6.80 -27.13
N SER A 492 23.74 7.65 -27.87
CA SER A 492 22.27 7.69 -27.84
C SER A 492 21.58 6.42 -28.35
N THR A 493 22.24 5.63 -29.20
CA THR A 493 21.75 4.34 -29.75
C THR A 493 22.33 3.16 -28.96
N TYR A 494 22.30 3.25 -27.64
CA TYR A 494 22.83 2.21 -26.76
C TYR A 494 22.00 0.91 -26.84
N MET A 495 22.68 -0.24 -26.80
CA MET A 495 22.05 -1.57 -26.69
C MET A 495 22.31 -2.24 -25.34
N ASN A 496 23.03 -1.57 -24.45
CA ASN A 496 23.42 -2.08 -23.15
C ASN A 496 23.51 -0.96 -22.10
N TYR A 497 23.67 -1.36 -20.84
CA TYR A 497 23.73 -0.44 -19.71
C TYR A 497 24.92 0.53 -19.79
N THR A 498 26.09 0.06 -20.22
CA THR A 498 27.31 0.86 -20.34
C THR A 498 27.12 2.03 -21.30
N GLY A 499 26.54 1.76 -22.47
CA GLY A 499 26.21 2.80 -23.45
C GLY A 499 25.25 3.83 -22.88
N CYS A 500 24.18 3.39 -22.20
CA CYS A 500 23.26 4.35 -21.58
C CYS A 500 23.92 5.18 -20.47
N SER A 501 24.77 4.55 -19.64
CA SER A 501 25.44 5.24 -18.54
C SER A 501 26.41 6.31 -19.04
N MET A 502 27.13 6.03 -20.14
CA MET A 502 27.99 7.02 -20.78
C MET A 502 27.20 8.17 -21.40
N HIS A 503 26.07 7.87 -22.06
CA HIS A 503 25.16 8.90 -22.57
C HIS A 503 24.67 9.82 -21.44
N PHE A 504 24.14 9.22 -20.37
CA PHE A 504 23.63 9.92 -19.19
C PHE A 504 24.70 10.78 -18.50
N PHE A 505 25.88 10.21 -18.24
CA PHE A 505 26.99 10.90 -17.56
C PHE A 505 27.46 12.12 -18.36
N LEU A 506 27.83 11.93 -19.63
CA LEU A 506 28.40 13.00 -20.45
C LEU A 506 27.39 14.12 -20.72
N ARG A 507 26.11 13.76 -20.90
CA ARG A 507 25.04 14.73 -21.11
C ARG A 507 24.90 15.69 -19.94
N HIS A 508 24.70 15.16 -18.73
CA HIS A 508 24.46 15.99 -17.54
C HIS A 508 25.72 16.73 -17.05
N VAL A 509 26.91 16.13 -17.20
CA VAL A 509 28.18 16.84 -16.92
C VAL A 509 28.37 18.00 -17.88
N GLY A 510 28.11 17.81 -19.18
CA GLY A 510 28.18 18.88 -20.17
C GLY A 510 27.23 20.04 -19.87
N ILE A 511 25.96 19.73 -19.55
CA ILE A 511 24.95 20.74 -19.18
C ILE A 511 25.33 21.46 -17.89
N SER A 512 25.81 20.75 -16.86
CA SER A 512 26.22 21.34 -15.58
C SER A 512 27.36 22.35 -15.75
N LEU A 513 28.34 22.06 -16.60
CA LEU A 513 29.44 22.98 -16.91
C LEU A 513 28.92 24.27 -17.58
N ILE A 514 28.01 24.14 -18.55
CA ILE A 514 27.38 25.28 -19.23
C ILE A 514 26.61 26.15 -18.24
N ILE A 515 25.74 25.53 -17.43
CA ILE A 515 24.93 26.21 -16.40
C ILE A 515 25.82 26.97 -15.43
N THR A 516 26.92 26.36 -15.01
CA THR A 516 27.86 26.99 -14.06
C THR A 516 28.48 28.24 -14.63
N ILE A 517 28.89 28.23 -15.90
CA ILE A 517 29.44 29.42 -16.53
C ILE A 517 28.38 30.53 -16.62
N PHE A 518 27.13 30.22 -16.98
CA PHE A 518 26.05 31.20 -16.95
C PHE A 518 25.79 31.76 -15.56
N TYR A 519 25.78 30.89 -14.54
CA TYR A 519 25.62 31.28 -13.15
C TYR A 519 26.74 32.22 -12.68
N ILE A 520 28.01 31.87 -12.92
CA ILE A 520 29.17 32.71 -12.59
C ILE A 520 29.05 34.08 -13.27
N ILE A 521 28.72 34.12 -14.56
CA ILE A 521 28.64 35.38 -15.30
C ILE A 521 27.53 36.26 -14.73
N ILE A 522 26.34 35.71 -14.50
CA ILE A 522 25.20 36.49 -14.01
C ILE A 522 25.46 36.98 -12.58
N ASP A 523 25.95 36.13 -11.68
CA ASP A 523 26.21 36.53 -10.30
C ASP A 523 27.36 37.53 -10.19
N MET A 524 28.44 37.37 -10.97
CA MET A 524 29.51 38.38 -11.04
C MET A 524 28.95 39.74 -11.46
N ASN A 525 28.05 39.77 -12.44
CA ASN A 525 27.47 41.01 -12.93
C ASN A 525 26.43 41.63 -11.98
N LEU A 526 25.71 40.82 -11.20
CA LEU A 526 24.84 41.32 -10.14
C LEU A 526 25.62 42.00 -9.02
N GLU A 527 26.78 41.45 -8.65
CA GLU A 527 27.63 42.04 -7.59
C GLU A 527 28.38 43.30 -8.06
N LEU A 528 28.80 43.33 -9.32
CA LEU A 528 29.55 44.45 -9.89
C LEU A 528 28.63 45.54 -10.46
N GLY A 529 27.42 45.20 -10.89
CA GLY A 529 26.46 46.12 -11.51
C GLY A 529 26.00 47.23 -10.56
N ILE A 530 25.62 48.37 -11.16
CA ILE A 530 25.08 49.53 -10.44
C ILE A 530 23.57 49.54 -10.62
N LYS A 531 22.82 49.34 -9.52
CA LYS A 531 21.35 49.50 -9.52
C LYS A 531 21.01 50.96 -9.83
N PRO A 532 20.08 51.25 -10.76
CA PRO A 532 19.58 52.62 -10.93
C PRO A 532 18.96 53.05 -9.60
N ASN A 533 19.47 54.16 -9.03
CA ASN A 533 18.98 54.65 -7.76
C ASN A 533 17.60 55.27 -7.99
N ASN A 534 16.54 54.59 -7.55
CA ASN A 534 15.15 55.03 -7.76
C ASN A 534 14.75 56.25 -6.90
N ASN A 535 15.59 56.66 -5.96
CA ASN A 535 15.37 57.85 -5.14
C ASN A 535 16.39 58.94 -5.45
N ASN A 536 15.84 60.04 -5.96
CA ASN A 536 16.34 61.40 -6.04
C ASN A 536 17.26 61.77 -7.21
N ASN A 537 16.79 62.81 -7.91
CA ASN A 537 17.50 64.01 -8.34
C ASN A 537 18.93 63.77 -8.83
N SER A 538 19.08 63.91 -10.15
CA SER A 538 20.34 64.14 -10.88
C SER A 538 21.48 64.64 -9.98
N MET A 539 22.27 63.72 -9.43
CA MET A 539 23.68 64.00 -9.20
C MET A 539 24.27 64.09 -10.61
N ASN A 540 24.16 65.28 -11.20
CA ASN A 540 24.99 65.67 -12.32
C ASN A 540 26.41 65.61 -11.78
N PHE A 541 27.09 64.50 -12.04
CA PHE A 541 28.54 64.54 -12.18
C PHE A 541 28.79 65.43 -13.41
N GLU A 542 28.86 66.74 -13.17
CA GLU A 542 29.57 67.64 -14.06
C GLU A 542 31.01 67.16 -14.05
N PHE A 543 31.33 66.27 -15.00
CA PHE A 543 32.66 66.26 -15.56
C PHE A 543 32.88 67.68 -16.06
N SER A 544 33.73 68.43 -15.38
CA SER A 544 34.31 69.65 -15.91
C SER A 544 35.09 69.26 -17.16
N SER A 545 34.37 69.18 -18.28
CA SER A 545 34.96 69.19 -19.60
C SER A 545 35.54 70.58 -19.76
N ASP A 546 36.85 70.69 -19.59
CA ASP A 546 37.61 71.82 -20.10
C ASP A 546 37.24 71.96 -21.59
N ASN A 547 36.41 72.97 -21.86
CA ASN A 547 35.96 73.33 -23.19
C ASN A 547 37.16 73.85 -23.99
N GLU A 548 37.83 72.97 -24.72
CA GLU A 548 38.48 73.38 -25.96
C GLU A 548 37.44 73.42 -27.08
N ASN A 549 36.91 74.63 -27.29
CA ASN A 549 36.17 75.01 -28.48
C ASN A 549 37.00 74.72 -29.73
N ILE A 550 36.61 73.72 -30.53
CA ILE A 550 36.94 73.73 -31.96
C ILE A 550 35.67 73.48 -32.78
N THR A 551 35.46 74.46 -33.64
CA THR A 551 34.36 74.78 -34.52
C THR A 551 34.01 73.69 -35.52
N SER A 552 32.71 73.60 -35.78
CA SER A 552 32.07 72.98 -36.94
C SER A 552 32.70 73.42 -38.26
N GLU A 553 32.95 72.49 -39.17
CA GLU A 553 32.81 72.76 -40.61
C GLU A 553 32.56 71.47 -41.42
N THR A 554 31.80 71.69 -42.48
CA THR A 554 31.12 70.78 -43.38
C THR A 554 32.00 70.27 -44.54
N SER A 555 31.65 69.09 -45.08
CA SER A 555 31.74 68.66 -46.49
C SER A 555 32.96 69.04 -47.36
N TYR A 556 33.68 68.05 -47.91
CA TYR A 556 33.76 67.72 -49.35
C TYR A 556 34.95 66.77 -49.66
N GLU A 557 34.64 65.82 -50.54
CA GLU A 557 35.44 65.19 -51.61
C GLU A 557 36.99 65.19 -51.66
N ASN A 558 37.46 63.98 -51.99
CA ASN A 558 38.41 63.60 -53.06
C ASN A 558 39.94 63.67 -52.88
N ASN A 559 40.51 62.52 -53.28
CA ASN A 559 41.72 62.31 -54.07
C ASN A 559 43.10 62.13 -53.38
N TYR A 560 43.68 60.96 -53.73
CA TYR A 560 45.07 60.67 -54.09
C TYR A 560 46.19 61.13 -53.13
N GLU A 561 47.04 60.21 -52.67
CA GLU A 561 48.28 59.83 -53.39
C GLU A 561 49.14 58.86 -52.56
N ASN A 562 49.88 58.02 -53.29
CA ASN A 562 50.98 57.19 -52.82
C ASN A 562 52.06 58.00 -52.07
N LYS A 563 52.69 57.39 -51.06
CA LYS A 563 54.17 57.40 -50.91
C LYS A 563 54.69 56.43 -49.84
N ASN A 564 55.46 55.47 -50.36
CA ASN A 564 56.80 55.07 -49.94
C ASN A 564 57.07 54.63 -48.49
N VAL A 565 57.27 53.31 -48.41
CA VAL A 565 58.14 52.53 -47.51
C VAL A 565 59.50 53.21 -47.25
N PRO A 566 60.10 52.99 -46.06
CA PRO A 566 61.41 52.37 -46.07
C PRO A 566 61.53 51.13 -45.16
N ASN A 567 62.26 50.16 -45.72
CA ASN A 567 62.69 48.90 -45.14
C ASN A 567 63.45 49.04 -43.82
N PHE A 568 63.23 48.10 -42.89
CA PHE A 568 64.23 47.72 -41.89
C PHE A 568 64.58 46.23 -42.06
N ASN A 569 65.78 45.97 -42.57
CA ASN A 569 66.37 44.64 -42.70
C ASN A 569 67.31 44.37 -41.51
N ILE A 570 67.00 43.30 -40.78
CA ILE A 570 67.85 42.19 -40.30
C ILE A 570 69.31 42.53 -39.87
N ASN A 571 69.69 42.16 -38.62
CA ASN A 571 70.87 41.28 -38.38
C ASN A 571 71.05 40.78 -36.92
N VAL A 572 70.94 39.45 -36.77
CA VAL A 572 71.92 38.45 -36.26
C VAL A 572 72.64 38.64 -34.90
N SER A 573 72.77 37.48 -34.21
CA SER A 573 73.69 37.07 -33.11
C SER A 573 73.10 37.18 -31.70
N LYS A 574 73.18 36.22 -30.76
CA LYS A 574 74.03 35.04 -30.49
C LYS A 574 73.28 34.14 -29.47
N PRO A 575 73.60 32.85 -29.33
CA PRO A 575 73.04 32.00 -28.27
C PRO A 575 73.82 32.22 -26.96
N ILE A 576 73.11 32.40 -25.84
CA ILE A 576 73.73 32.45 -24.51
C ILE A 576 73.30 31.23 -23.69
N ASN A 577 74.34 30.58 -23.18
CA ASN A 577 74.37 29.35 -22.41
C ASN A 577 73.42 29.31 -21.20
N ALA A 578 72.71 28.20 -21.10
CA ALA A 578 72.01 27.76 -19.90
C ALA A 578 72.99 27.06 -18.94
N SER A 579 73.64 27.81 -18.04
CA SER A 579 74.38 27.21 -16.92
C SER A 579 74.66 28.11 -15.70
N SER A 580 73.84 29.14 -15.42
CA SER A 580 74.06 29.98 -14.21
C SER A 580 72.79 30.47 -13.48
N MET A 581 71.61 29.95 -13.80
CA MET A 581 70.33 30.38 -13.20
C MET A 581 69.82 29.41 -12.12
N LYS A 582 70.68 29.04 -11.16
CA LYS A 582 70.28 28.19 -10.01
C LYS A 582 70.83 28.64 -8.65
N LYS A 583 71.28 29.90 -8.53
CA LYS A 583 71.85 30.43 -7.27
C LYS A 583 71.45 31.86 -6.86
N ILE A 584 70.36 32.41 -7.41
CA ILE A 584 69.89 33.77 -7.04
C ILE A 584 68.45 33.80 -6.47
N ILE A 585 67.68 32.70 -6.52
CA ILE A 585 66.28 32.68 -6.07
C ILE A 585 66.14 32.05 -4.65
N GLN A 586 67.04 32.37 -3.73
CA GLN A 586 66.93 31.86 -2.35
C GLN A 586 67.27 32.85 -1.23
N SER A 587 67.30 34.17 -1.49
CA SER A 587 67.58 35.16 -0.43
C SER A 587 66.92 36.54 -0.56
N SER A 588 65.76 36.69 -1.22
CA SER A 588 65.09 38.00 -1.32
C SER A 588 63.56 37.96 -1.10
N ILE A 589 63.11 37.43 0.05
CA ILE A 589 61.70 37.53 0.52
C ILE A 589 61.58 38.23 1.90
N LYS A 590 62.64 38.85 2.41
CA LYS A 590 62.56 39.72 3.59
C LYS A 590 63.42 40.95 3.39
N ILE A 591 62.92 41.94 2.64
CA ILE A 591 63.23 43.39 2.70
C ILE A 591 62.48 44.00 1.50
N GLU A 592 61.19 44.34 1.65
CA GLU A 592 60.51 45.29 0.74
C GLU A 592 59.12 45.74 1.25
N LYS A 593 58.99 45.98 2.57
CA LYS A 593 57.85 46.73 3.13
C LYS A 593 58.23 48.02 3.84
N SER A 594 59.51 48.33 3.99
CA SER A 594 59.97 49.56 4.67
C SER A 594 60.50 50.66 3.73
N LYS A 595 60.75 50.40 2.45
CA LYS A 595 61.30 51.42 1.53
C LYS A 595 60.26 52.20 0.71
N TYR A 596 59.05 51.68 0.54
CA TYR A 596 57.98 52.38 -0.20
C TYR A 596 57.17 53.37 0.66
N ALA A 597 57.20 53.25 1.98
CA ALA A 597 56.51 54.18 2.89
C ALA A 597 57.30 55.48 3.16
N GLU A 598 58.62 55.48 2.95
CA GLU A 598 59.50 56.61 3.25
C GLU A 598 59.71 57.55 2.05
N ILE A 599 59.43 57.09 0.82
CA ILE A 599 59.54 57.93 -0.40
C ILE A 599 58.28 58.80 -0.60
N ILE A 600 57.12 58.39 -0.05
CA ILE A 600 55.86 59.14 -0.20
C ILE A 600 55.72 60.25 0.85
N SER A 601 56.46 60.20 1.98
CA SER A 601 56.34 61.21 3.04
C SER A 601 57.16 62.49 2.84
N ASN A 602 58.09 62.54 1.88
CA ASN A 602 59.05 63.66 1.79
C ASN A 602 58.83 64.64 0.64
N ASN A 603 57.82 64.46 -0.23
CA ASN A 603 57.58 65.34 -1.37
C ASN A 603 56.16 65.95 -1.44
N ILE A 604 55.43 65.99 -0.32
CA ILE A 604 54.15 66.72 -0.24
C ILE A 604 54.19 67.66 0.96
N SER A 605 55.04 68.68 0.87
CA SER A 605 54.81 69.97 1.50
C SER A 605 54.23 70.90 0.43
N ASP A 606 53.11 71.53 0.76
CA ASP A 606 52.42 72.58 -0.01
C ASP A 606 51.42 72.14 -1.08
N SER A 607 50.32 71.54 -0.63
CA SER A 607 48.98 71.97 -1.07
C SER A 607 47.92 71.55 -0.06
N ASN A 608 47.18 72.54 0.45
CA ASN A 608 46.11 72.39 1.43
C ASN A 608 44.84 71.79 0.80
N PHE A 609 44.90 70.53 0.36
CA PHE A 609 43.70 69.76 0.04
C PHE A 609 43.65 68.53 0.95
N ARG A 610 43.09 68.74 2.16
CA ARG A 610 42.72 67.66 3.08
C ARG A 610 41.50 66.94 2.50
N ILE A 611 41.70 66.05 1.53
CA ILE A 611 40.79 64.91 1.35
C ILE A 611 40.99 64.04 2.59
N SER A 612 39.92 63.83 3.34
CA SER A 612 39.86 62.86 4.42
C SER A 612 40.40 61.53 3.91
N LYS A 613 41.57 61.12 4.41
CA LYS A 613 42.13 59.76 4.18
C LYS A 613 41.09 58.66 4.44
N ASP A 614 40.07 58.94 5.26
CA ASP A 614 39.00 58.01 5.58
C ASP A 614 38.09 57.65 4.38
N ASP A 615 37.86 58.53 3.40
CA ASP A 615 36.94 58.24 2.29
C ASP A 615 37.57 57.34 1.21
N ASP A 616 38.86 57.56 0.90
CA ASP A 616 39.63 56.69 0.00
C ASP A 616 39.88 55.31 0.61
N ILE A 617 40.01 55.22 1.93
CA ILE A 617 40.12 53.95 2.65
C ILE A 617 38.78 53.19 2.58
N GLN A 618 37.64 53.88 2.75
CA GLN A 618 36.32 53.26 2.66
C GLN A 618 35.96 52.76 1.25
N LEU A 619 36.28 53.52 0.21
CA LEU A 619 36.04 53.12 -1.19
C LEU A 619 36.87 51.88 -1.56
N ASN A 620 38.15 51.85 -1.18
CA ASN A 620 39.00 50.70 -1.39
C ASN A 620 38.52 49.46 -0.61
N GLU A 621 38.01 49.63 0.61
CA GLU A 621 37.46 48.52 1.38
C GLU A 621 36.20 47.93 0.72
N PHE A 622 35.33 48.77 0.16
CA PHE A 622 34.13 48.32 -0.55
C PHE A 622 34.46 47.52 -1.82
N ILE A 623 35.40 48.00 -2.64
CA ILE A 623 35.85 47.30 -3.85
C ILE A 623 36.53 45.98 -3.49
N VAL A 624 37.40 45.98 -2.48
CA VAL A 624 38.07 44.75 -2.00
C VAL A 624 37.06 43.73 -1.48
N LYS A 625 35.99 44.16 -0.79
CA LYS A 625 34.88 43.30 -0.36
C LYS A 625 34.17 42.67 -1.56
N LYS A 626 33.85 43.44 -2.60
CA LYS A 626 33.24 42.92 -3.84
C LYS A 626 34.14 41.91 -4.55
N ILE A 627 35.44 42.19 -4.69
CA ILE A 627 36.40 41.28 -5.32
C ILE A 627 36.52 39.97 -4.52
N LYS A 628 36.60 40.04 -3.18
CA LYS A 628 36.61 38.84 -2.32
C LYS A 628 35.36 38.01 -2.50
N LYS A 629 34.19 38.64 -2.60
CA LYS A 629 32.91 37.97 -2.84
C LYS A 629 32.88 37.28 -4.21
N VAL A 630 33.32 37.95 -5.28
CA VAL A 630 33.45 37.35 -6.62
C VAL A 630 34.38 36.13 -6.62
N ARG A 631 35.52 36.20 -5.92
CA ARG A 631 36.43 35.04 -5.79
C ARG A 631 35.79 33.89 -5.02
N SER A 632 35.02 34.18 -3.96
CA SER A 632 34.23 33.17 -3.23
C SER A 632 33.24 32.47 -4.16
N LEU A 633 32.48 33.25 -4.95
CA LEU A 633 31.49 32.73 -5.89
C LEU A 633 32.11 31.77 -6.93
N LEU A 634 33.31 32.07 -7.42
CA LEU A 634 34.03 31.17 -8.34
C LEU A 634 34.41 29.84 -7.67
N VAL A 635 34.88 29.88 -6.42
CA VAL A 635 35.22 28.68 -5.65
C VAL A 635 33.97 27.86 -5.34
N GLU A 636 32.88 28.51 -4.94
CA GLU A 636 31.57 27.91 -4.70
C GLU A 636 31.04 27.21 -5.95
N ALA A 637 31.14 27.87 -7.12
CA ALA A 637 30.72 27.32 -8.40
C ALA A 637 31.54 26.08 -8.80
N ILE A 638 32.87 26.09 -8.60
CA ILE A 638 33.72 24.91 -8.85
C ILE A 638 33.34 23.76 -7.92
N PHE A 639 33.18 24.04 -6.62
CA PHE A 639 32.78 23.04 -5.63
C PHE A 639 31.40 22.42 -5.98
N TYR A 640 30.46 23.26 -6.43
CA TYR A 640 29.15 22.82 -6.90
C TYR A 640 29.26 21.81 -8.07
N ASN A 641 30.11 22.06 -9.08
CA ASN A 641 30.29 21.11 -10.19
C ASN A 641 30.87 19.78 -9.74
N ILE A 642 31.87 19.81 -8.84
CA ILE A 642 32.46 18.59 -8.30
C ILE A 642 31.38 17.76 -7.58
N LEU A 643 30.53 18.42 -6.79
CA LEU A 643 29.42 17.77 -6.10
C LEU A 643 28.41 17.17 -7.08
N VAL A 644 28.04 17.89 -8.15
CA VAL A 644 27.16 17.37 -9.20
C VAL A 644 27.76 16.13 -9.88
N ILE A 645 29.05 16.16 -10.24
CA ILE A 645 29.75 15.02 -10.86
C ILE A 645 29.74 13.80 -9.92
N ILE A 646 30.03 13.99 -8.64
CA ILE A 646 29.99 12.90 -7.63
C ILE A 646 28.57 12.33 -7.51
N CYS A 647 27.55 13.20 -7.47
CA CYS A 647 26.15 12.77 -7.40
C CYS A 647 25.76 11.94 -8.64
N ILE A 648 26.11 12.38 -9.85
CA ILE A 648 25.84 11.62 -11.09
C ILE A 648 26.54 10.26 -11.05
N PHE A 649 27.81 10.21 -10.62
CA PHE A 649 28.57 8.96 -10.52
C PHE A 649 27.94 8.00 -9.50
N MET A 650 27.49 8.52 -8.35
CA MET A 650 26.77 7.74 -7.35
C MET A 650 25.45 7.18 -7.88
N ILE A 651 24.68 7.97 -8.63
CA ILE A 651 23.43 7.50 -9.29
C ILE A 651 23.72 6.33 -10.24
N ILE A 652 24.81 6.41 -11.02
CA ILE A 652 25.22 5.34 -11.93
C ILE A 652 25.59 4.09 -11.14
N ILE A 653 26.43 4.19 -10.10
CA ILE A 653 26.84 3.04 -9.28
C ILE A 653 25.64 2.36 -8.60
N LEU A 654 24.75 3.15 -8.00
CA LEU A 654 23.56 2.63 -7.30
C LEU A 654 22.63 1.92 -8.28
N THR A 655 22.41 2.51 -9.46
CA THR A 655 21.59 1.90 -10.51
C THR A 655 22.25 0.65 -11.09
N TYR A 656 23.57 0.62 -11.23
CA TYR A 656 24.32 -0.55 -11.68
C TYR A 656 24.19 -1.71 -10.69
N LYS A 657 24.37 -1.46 -9.38
CA LYS A 657 24.15 -2.48 -8.33
C LYS A 657 22.71 -3.01 -8.37
N LYS A 658 21.72 -2.13 -8.46
CA LYS A 658 20.31 -2.51 -8.59
C LYS A 658 20.06 -3.38 -9.84
N ASN A 659 20.71 -3.03 -10.95
CA ASN A 659 20.61 -3.76 -12.21
C ASN A 659 21.16 -5.18 -12.10
N ILE A 660 22.27 -5.39 -11.40
CA ILE A 660 22.84 -6.73 -11.17
C ILE A 660 21.91 -7.58 -10.30
N THR A 661 21.27 -6.99 -9.29
CA THR A 661 20.38 -7.73 -8.38
C THR A 661 19.04 -8.10 -8.99
N SER A 662 18.53 -7.31 -9.94
CA SER A 662 17.29 -7.61 -10.65
C SER A 662 17.58 -8.55 -11.81
N LYS A 663 17.13 -9.81 -11.76
CA LYS A 663 17.16 -10.73 -12.91
C LYS A 663 16.23 -10.32 -14.06
N GLU A 664 15.47 -9.24 -13.91
CA GLU A 664 14.60 -8.71 -14.96
C GLU A 664 15.43 -8.25 -16.16
N GLU A 665 15.09 -8.80 -17.33
CA GLU A 665 15.69 -8.41 -18.59
C GLU A 665 15.32 -6.96 -18.94
N ASN A 666 16.32 -6.14 -19.27
CA ASN A 666 16.14 -4.70 -19.55
C ASN A 666 15.55 -4.40 -20.93
N PHE A 667 14.93 -5.38 -21.56
CA PHE A 667 14.41 -5.23 -22.91
C PHE A 667 12.91 -5.02 -22.87
N LYS A 668 12.44 -4.02 -23.60
CA LYS A 668 11.03 -3.78 -23.84
C LYS A 668 10.69 -4.11 -25.27
N GLN A 669 9.50 -4.66 -25.47
CA GLN A 669 8.95 -4.93 -26.78
C GLN A 669 8.24 -3.68 -27.33
N ASN A 670 8.47 -3.37 -28.59
CA ASN A 670 7.80 -2.33 -29.37
C ASN A 670 6.47 -2.84 -29.96
N GLU A 671 5.67 -1.91 -30.50
CA GLU A 671 4.41 -2.23 -31.21
C GLU A 671 4.61 -3.16 -32.42
N ASP A 672 5.78 -3.10 -33.06
CA ASP A 672 6.16 -3.97 -34.18
C ASP A 672 6.67 -5.35 -33.73
N GLY A 673 6.70 -5.60 -32.41
CA GLY A 673 7.22 -6.81 -31.80
C GLY A 673 8.73 -6.78 -31.54
N SER A 674 9.49 -5.84 -32.09
CA SER A 674 10.95 -5.81 -31.90
C SER A 674 11.33 -5.40 -30.47
N PHE A 675 12.49 -5.88 -29.98
CA PHE A 675 13.01 -5.57 -28.66
C PHE A 675 14.02 -4.43 -28.72
N TYR A 676 13.91 -3.48 -27.78
CA TYR A 676 14.90 -2.44 -27.55
C TYR A 676 15.33 -2.42 -26.09
N TYR A 677 16.56 -1.93 -25.85
CA TYR A 677 17.09 -1.79 -24.51
C TYR A 677 16.44 -0.59 -23.80
N LYS A 678 15.64 -0.84 -22.76
CA LYS A 678 15.07 0.21 -21.92
C LYS A 678 16.10 0.64 -20.88
N CYS A 679 16.61 1.87 -21.00
CA CYS A 679 17.57 2.33 -20.02
C CYS A 679 16.95 2.55 -18.62
N LYS A 680 17.57 1.93 -17.62
CA LYS A 680 17.19 2.08 -16.20
C LYS A 680 17.47 3.47 -15.61
N LEU A 681 18.34 4.26 -16.24
CA LEU A 681 18.65 5.62 -15.83
C LEU A 681 17.60 6.64 -16.29
N ASN A 682 16.59 6.28 -17.09
CA ASN A 682 15.59 7.23 -17.58
C ASN A 682 14.87 8.00 -16.47
N ASN A 683 14.55 7.34 -15.34
CA ASN A 683 13.93 8.03 -14.20
C ASN A 683 14.88 9.03 -13.56
N SER A 684 16.17 8.69 -13.47
CA SER A 684 17.20 9.59 -12.96
C SER A 684 17.49 10.74 -13.93
N ASP A 685 17.46 10.48 -15.24
CA ASP A 685 17.58 11.48 -16.31
C ASP A 685 16.47 12.52 -16.18
N LEU A 686 15.23 12.07 -15.98
CA LEU A 686 14.10 12.96 -15.70
C LEU A 686 14.34 13.84 -14.47
N ILE A 687 14.74 13.25 -13.34
CA ILE A 687 14.97 14.02 -12.10
C ILE A 687 16.05 15.08 -12.32
N LEU A 688 17.15 14.72 -12.99
CA LEU A 688 18.21 15.67 -13.30
C LEU A 688 17.73 16.75 -14.29
N ASN A 689 16.95 16.41 -15.31
CA ASN A 689 16.35 17.40 -16.21
C ASN A 689 15.45 18.40 -15.44
N ILE A 690 14.68 17.94 -14.44
CA ILE A 690 13.85 18.80 -13.59
C ILE A 690 14.73 19.72 -12.71
N ILE A 691 15.80 19.19 -12.14
CA ILE A 691 16.75 20.00 -11.36
C ILE A 691 17.40 21.06 -12.25
N GLU A 692 17.86 20.68 -13.44
CA GLU A 692 18.42 21.58 -14.45
C GLU A 692 17.42 22.66 -14.85
N PHE A 693 16.14 22.32 -15.04
CA PHE A 693 15.07 23.28 -15.29
C PHE A 693 14.99 24.35 -14.21
N PHE A 694 14.95 23.95 -12.93
CA PHE A 694 14.87 24.89 -11.82
C PHE A 694 16.11 25.77 -11.72
N ILE A 695 17.30 25.23 -12.01
CA ILE A 695 18.53 26.01 -12.02
C ILE A 695 18.51 27.02 -13.18
N PHE A 696 18.14 26.60 -14.40
CA PHE A 696 17.98 27.52 -15.53
C PHE A 696 16.93 28.60 -15.23
N PHE A 697 15.80 28.24 -14.62
CA PHE A 697 14.77 29.19 -14.23
C PHE A 697 15.27 30.17 -13.16
N TYR A 698 16.04 29.71 -12.18
CA TYR A 698 16.67 30.58 -11.19
C TYR A 698 17.65 31.57 -11.84
N ILE A 699 18.51 31.08 -12.74
CA ILE A 699 19.44 31.92 -13.49
C ILE A 699 18.66 32.92 -14.38
N LEU A 700 17.54 32.52 -14.96
CA LEU A 700 16.65 33.39 -15.74
C LEU A 700 16.09 34.54 -14.90
N LEU A 701 15.59 34.25 -13.68
CA LEU A 701 15.08 35.26 -12.76
C LEU A 701 16.16 36.29 -12.41
N LYS A 702 17.36 35.82 -12.06
CA LYS A 702 18.52 36.67 -11.78
C LYS A 702 18.95 37.48 -12.99
N SER A 703 19.00 36.88 -14.17
CA SER A 703 19.32 37.59 -15.42
C SER A 703 18.29 38.67 -15.76
N ASN A 704 17.01 38.43 -15.47
CA ASN A 704 15.95 39.42 -15.66
C ASN A 704 16.04 40.57 -14.65
N GLU A 705 16.44 40.31 -13.40
CA GLU A 705 16.75 41.38 -12.44
C GLU A 705 17.92 42.21 -12.94
N LEU A 706 18.97 41.53 -13.41
CA LEU A 706 20.18 42.18 -13.89
C LEU A 706 19.88 43.14 -15.02
N ASN A 707 18.97 42.85 -15.96
CA ASN A 707 18.57 43.77 -17.05
C ASN A 707 18.06 45.15 -16.61
N LYS A 708 17.75 45.34 -15.32
CA LYS A 708 17.36 46.64 -14.76
C LYS A 708 18.56 47.51 -14.34
N TYR A 709 19.76 46.95 -14.30
CA TYR A 709 20.97 47.66 -13.86
C TYR A 709 21.52 48.54 -15.00
N ASN A 710 22.26 49.59 -14.65
CA ASN A 710 22.99 50.39 -15.65
C ASN A 710 24.36 49.75 -15.90
N ASN A 711 24.91 49.96 -17.11
CA ASN A 711 26.24 49.48 -17.53
C ASN A 711 26.44 47.95 -17.48
N ILE A 712 25.40 47.19 -17.83
CA ILE A 712 25.48 45.74 -17.98
C ILE A 712 26.17 45.38 -19.30
N PHE A 713 27.01 44.35 -19.30
CA PHE A 713 27.56 43.82 -20.55
C PHE A 713 26.46 43.25 -21.45
N LYS A 714 26.49 43.59 -22.75
CA LYS A 714 25.55 43.05 -23.76
C LYS A 714 25.46 41.51 -23.77
N CYS A 715 26.52 40.82 -23.34
CA CYS A 715 26.55 39.36 -23.23
C CYS A 715 25.45 38.78 -22.31
N ILE A 716 24.99 39.54 -21.32
CA ILE A 716 23.95 39.10 -20.38
C ILE A 716 22.59 39.00 -21.05
N SER A 717 22.26 39.91 -21.96
CA SER A 717 21.03 39.81 -22.76
C SER A 717 21.03 38.53 -23.61
N TYR A 718 22.18 38.13 -24.16
CA TYR A 718 22.30 36.88 -24.91
C TYR A 718 22.22 35.65 -24.02
N ILE A 719 22.83 35.67 -22.84
CA ILE A 719 22.67 34.59 -21.86
C ILE A 719 21.19 34.46 -21.49
N ASN A 720 20.47 35.56 -21.29
CA ASN A 720 19.03 35.55 -21.04
C ASN A 720 18.25 34.87 -22.17
N TYR A 721 18.47 35.26 -23.42
CA TYR A 721 17.82 34.61 -24.57
C TYR A 721 18.18 33.13 -24.69
N SER A 722 19.46 32.79 -24.49
CA SER A 722 19.96 31.41 -24.51
C SER A 722 19.29 30.55 -23.45
N ILE A 723 19.09 31.08 -22.24
CA ILE A 723 18.39 30.38 -21.15
C ILE A 723 16.92 30.19 -21.50
N ARG A 724 16.23 31.19 -22.06
CA ARG A 724 14.82 31.05 -22.46
C ARG A 724 14.65 29.96 -23.52
N ILE A 725 15.51 29.96 -24.54
CA ILE A 725 15.52 28.93 -25.58
C ILE A 725 15.89 27.56 -24.97
N GLY A 726 16.92 27.51 -24.12
CA GLY A 726 17.36 26.30 -23.44
C GLY A 726 16.28 25.68 -22.54
N ILE A 727 15.50 26.49 -21.83
CA ILE A 727 14.35 26.04 -21.04
C ILE A 727 13.26 25.46 -21.94
N LEU A 728 12.87 26.19 -23.00
CA LEU A 728 11.80 25.78 -23.92
C LEU A 728 12.10 24.47 -24.63
N ILE A 729 13.35 24.25 -25.04
CA ILE A 729 13.74 23.13 -25.90
C ILE A 729 14.42 21.98 -25.13
N GLY A 730 15.04 22.26 -23.99
CA GLY A 730 15.70 21.25 -23.18
C GLY A 730 14.72 20.59 -22.19
N PRO A 731 14.69 21.04 -20.92
CA PRO A 731 13.94 20.33 -19.89
C PRO A 731 12.43 20.24 -20.11
N ILE A 732 11.77 21.27 -20.66
CA ILE A 732 10.31 21.27 -20.87
C ILE A 732 9.90 20.15 -21.84
N ILE A 733 10.63 19.97 -22.94
CA ILE A 733 10.35 18.91 -23.89
C ILE A 733 10.53 17.53 -23.25
N ASN A 734 11.59 17.34 -22.46
CA ASN A 734 11.84 16.07 -21.76
C ASN A 734 10.75 15.75 -20.72
N VAL A 735 10.18 16.76 -20.05
CA VAL A 735 9.08 16.59 -19.10
C VAL A 735 7.77 16.26 -19.83
N ASN A 736 7.49 16.93 -20.96
CA ASN A 736 6.27 16.70 -21.75
C ASN A 736 6.26 15.33 -22.46
N GLU A 737 7.43 14.75 -22.75
CA GLU A 737 7.59 13.42 -23.33
C GLU A 737 6.88 12.33 -22.49
N ILE A 738 6.81 12.53 -21.17
CA ILE A 738 6.12 11.64 -20.22
C ILE A 738 4.60 11.74 -20.37
N VAL A 739 4.09 12.94 -20.62
CA VAL A 739 2.66 13.20 -20.76
C VAL A 739 2.13 12.62 -22.08
N ILE A 740 2.97 12.62 -23.13
CA ILE A 740 2.51 12.28 -24.48
C ILE A 740 2.75 10.81 -24.84
N ASN A 741 3.63 10.07 -24.17
CA ASN A 741 3.79 8.60 -24.34
C ASN A 741 4.04 8.12 -25.80
N ILE A 742 4.41 9.03 -26.72
CA ILE A 742 4.75 8.72 -28.11
C ILE A 742 6.26 8.43 -28.17
N TYR A 743 6.63 7.18 -27.86
CA TYR A 743 8.02 6.71 -27.88
C TYR A 743 8.72 6.86 -29.26
N LYS A 744 7.95 6.92 -30.35
CA LYS A 744 8.48 7.14 -31.71
C LYS A 744 9.08 8.54 -31.91
N PHE A 745 8.79 9.50 -31.03
CA PHE A 745 9.24 10.90 -31.18
C PHE A 745 10.66 11.18 -30.63
N ASN A 746 11.20 10.29 -29.78
CA ASN A 746 12.44 10.52 -29.03
C ASN A 746 13.68 10.69 -29.91
N HIS A 747 13.76 9.98 -31.02
CA HIS A 747 14.94 10.02 -31.89
C HIS A 747 14.99 11.26 -32.79
N TYR A 748 13.84 11.72 -33.29
CA TYR A 748 13.77 12.98 -34.07
C TYR A 748 14.04 14.20 -33.17
N ASN A 749 13.64 14.13 -31.91
CA ASN A 749 13.84 15.19 -30.93
C ASN A 749 15.33 15.44 -30.60
N SER A 750 16.18 14.41 -30.70
CA SER A 750 17.64 14.59 -30.52
C SER A 750 18.26 15.44 -31.64
N ILE A 751 17.75 15.34 -32.87
CA ILE A 751 18.22 16.12 -34.02
C ILE A 751 17.77 17.58 -33.88
N PHE A 752 16.52 17.84 -33.49
CA PHE A 752 16.02 19.20 -33.26
C PHE A 752 16.77 19.93 -32.14
N LYS A 753 17.16 19.23 -31.06
CA LYS A 753 17.96 19.81 -29.96
C LYS A 753 19.34 20.26 -30.42
N ILE A 754 19.94 19.57 -31.39
CA ILE A 754 21.28 19.86 -31.91
C ILE A 754 21.30 21.17 -32.70
N GLU A 755 20.33 21.40 -33.58
CA GLU A 755 20.27 22.58 -34.46
C GLU A 755 20.13 23.89 -33.65
N ILE A 756 19.46 23.83 -32.50
CA ILE A 756 19.16 25.01 -31.69
C ILE A 756 20.35 25.47 -30.84
N PHE A 757 21.15 24.54 -30.31
CA PHE A 757 22.40 24.91 -29.64
C PHE A 757 23.38 25.58 -30.61
N ILE A 758 23.34 25.18 -31.88
CA ILE A 758 24.07 25.84 -32.97
C ILE A 758 23.52 27.26 -33.19
N TYR A 759 22.20 27.46 -33.19
CA TYR A 759 21.60 28.81 -33.29
C TYR A 759 21.94 29.72 -32.10
N ILE A 760 21.90 29.21 -30.87
CA ILE A 760 22.33 29.95 -29.67
C ILE A 760 23.80 30.35 -29.79
N TYR A 761 24.64 29.41 -30.24
CA TYR A 761 26.07 29.61 -30.43
C TYR A 761 26.38 30.61 -31.55
N ILE A 762 25.69 30.51 -32.69
CA ILE A 762 25.78 31.47 -33.80
C ILE A 762 25.33 32.85 -33.33
N TYR A 763 24.25 32.97 -32.56
CA TYR A 763 23.76 34.26 -32.07
C TYR A 763 24.73 34.96 -31.09
N ILE A 764 25.50 34.18 -30.31
CA ILE A 764 26.58 34.70 -29.46
C ILE A 764 27.77 35.20 -30.30
N LEU A 765 27.99 34.62 -31.49
CA LEU A 765 29.07 34.99 -32.42
C LEU A 765 28.69 36.16 -33.35
N ASP A 766 27.44 36.22 -33.82
CA ASP A 766 26.99 37.08 -34.92
C ASP A 766 27.09 38.59 -34.60
N ASN A 767 26.92 38.98 -33.34
CA ASN A 767 27.02 40.40 -32.94
C ASN A 767 28.46 40.95 -32.88
N LYS A 768 29.48 40.18 -33.28
CA LYS A 768 30.90 40.60 -33.26
C LYS A 768 31.56 40.66 -34.62
N LEU A 769 30.97 40.04 -35.64
CA LEU A 769 31.39 40.23 -37.04
C LEU A 769 30.96 41.59 -37.61
N TYR A 770 30.06 42.31 -36.93
CA TYR A 770 29.55 43.61 -37.38
C TYR A 770 30.34 44.84 -36.90
N ASN A 771 31.32 44.66 -36.02
CA ASN A 771 32.18 45.74 -35.49
C ASN A 771 33.69 45.51 -35.74
N PHE A 772 34.02 44.54 -36.59
CA PHE A 772 35.26 44.46 -37.36
C PHE A 772 34.92 44.85 -38.80
#